data_AF-A0A433P7Z9-F1
#
_entry.id   AF-A0A433P7Z9-F1
#
_cell.length_a   1.000
_cell.length_b   1.000
_cell.length_c   1.000
_cell.angle_alpha   90.00
_cell.angle_beta   90.00
_cell.angle_gamma   90.00
#
_symmetry.space_group_name_H-M   'P 1'
#
loop_
_entity.id
_entity.type
_entity.pdbx_description
1 polymer ?
#
loop_
_entity_poly.entity_id
_entity_poly.type
_entity_poly.pdbx_seq_one_letter_code
_entity_poly.pdbx_strand_id
1 'polypeptide(L)'
;MLTNIVCFSTIAEQQSPTKKRRLEEGWEPYTAADGQSVDLPPVIMTILKSNEFKPDPREDFSSLLDVRAGSQIVTKNLGQAPKYFGEGYQGTQFFVTEQMKEIWDTLAGDSDRSIKKVLSGPMGVGKSYLAWFLAAQAYAHGWPVLYIADAAQINRASEEKSSMEICNRFLAINKDILTAAELKVLVEHEDKSKAFVVSCADIIFTDLLQRRDRKTLLIVDEHGALFKTDPPAPDRLWVLQPLKEITFWGELMAGARVVLTGTAHAKFERVYLQNGRHLIYVGPLSPAVFDRLLTAVFSRFHPNVRGYTSAIKDKVLKITNRVPRELVNLAQKIGTGPLTLEQVTQTLSEFEALRRKAFYDDALTHYNTLSVISKESTRLALADMFLPDKIRTTGVFDWQFLDFGIVYRYKDEDGVMVRHNPICPAAMEALLGLYKRCPLPEAYLNGLARDNLDGPQFEDALFQQLMRLSDVTLRTTDIAGKHEMDMRFKITRFELLQQPPVNYGTDGMDILIRCYKGYPRFDFILGYTFIQVSVSDFAKHNTDSAVIDFAFKRNGAKNQIEDYLDAMFGGTHSAVINESPNPKDPKKVIKTFVVSKDGRLCPQFQIVYMRGSPGKPNHTSKVQEYPGLRHISYEDIKSKLFGAPLTLFAEALADSVSKEQSIQCSLCLVLLQHAPY
;
A
#
# COMPACT_ATOMS: atom_id res chain seq x y z
N MET A 1 -9.79 -101.37 19.33
CA MET A 1 -8.76 -100.53 18.69
C MET A 1 -9.48 -99.37 18.04
N LEU A 2 -9.62 -98.25 18.78
CA LEU A 2 -8.76 -97.04 18.69
C LEU A 2 -9.09 -96.24 17.40
N THR A 3 -9.45 -94.96 17.38
CA THR A 3 -9.75 -93.91 18.38
C THR A 3 -10.34 -92.73 17.60
N ASN A 4 -11.16 -91.91 18.25
CA ASN A 4 -11.55 -90.56 17.80
C ASN A 4 -10.32 -89.66 17.55
N ILE A 5 -10.40 -88.73 16.59
CA ILE A 5 -9.76 -87.40 16.71
C ILE A 5 -10.73 -86.31 16.22
N VAL A 6 -11.15 -85.52 17.19
CA VAL A 6 -11.69 -84.16 17.06
C VAL A 6 -10.51 -83.23 16.74
N CYS A 7 -10.68 -82.28 15.81
CA CYS A 7 -9.80 -81.12 15.72
C CYS A 7 -10.64 -79.84 15.89
N PHE A 8 -10.63 -79.34 17.13
CA PHE A 8 -10.76 -77.92 17.41
C PHE A 8 -9.48 -77.24 16.90
N SER A 9 -9.61 -76.24 16.03
CA SER A 9 -8.61 -75.18 15.92
C SER A 9 -9.31 -73.83 16.08
N THR A 10 -9.28 -73.36 17.31
CA THR A 10 -9.46 -71.96 17.68
C THR A 10 -8.46 -71.15 16.85
N ILE A 11 -8.96 -70.33 15.92
CA ILE A 11 -8.14 -69.32 15.24
C ILE A 11 -7.84 -68.26 16.30
N ALA A 12 -6.69 -68.37 16.94
CA ALA A 12 -6.09 -67.25 17.64
C ALA A 12 -5.69 -66.24 16.55
N GLU A 13 -6.40 -65.11 16.47
CA GLU A 13 -5.96 -63.95 15.69
C GLU A 13 -4.54 -63.59 16.13
N GLN A 14 -3.55 -63.93 15.30
CA GLN A 14 -2.19 -63.44 15.45
C GLN A 14 -2.23 -61.92 15.24
N GLN A 15 -2.22 -61.17 16.34
CA GLN A 15 -2.00 -59.72 16.32
C GLN A 15 -0.70 -59.44 15.57
N SER A 16 -0.75 -58.61 14.54
CA SER A 16 0.43 -58.25 13.75
C SER A 16 1.50 -57.60 14.66
N PRO A 17 2.80 -57.82 14.41
CA PRO A 17 3.90 -57.25 15.20
C PRO A 17 3.80 -55.73 15.35
N THR A 18 3.29 -55.06 14.32
CA THR A 18 3.03 -53.61 14.29
C THR A 18 1.93 -53.20 15.26
N LYS A 19 0.85 -53.99 15.40
CA LYS A 19 -0.26 -53.72 16.31
C LYS A 19 0.17 -53.91 17.77
N LYS A 20 0.99 -54.92 18.04
CA LYS A 20 1.56 -55.17 19.39
C LYS A 20 2.49 -54.04 19.84
N ARG A 21 3.37 -53.56 18.94
CA ARG A 21 4.28 -52.44 19.24
C ARG A 21 3.55 -51.11 19.48
N ARG A 22 2.49 -50.82 18.73
CA ARG A 22 1.65 -49.62 18.93
C ARG A 22 0.94 -49.62 20.28
N LEU A 23 0.48 -50.79 20.74
CA LEU A 23 -0.09 -50.95 22.09
C LEU A 23 0.96 -50.69 23.19
N GLU A 24 2.19 -51.16 23.00
CA GLU A 24 3.32 -50.92 23.92
C GLU A 24 3.75 -49.44 23.95
N GLU A 25 3.61 -48.72 22.83
CA GLU A 25 3.88 -47.28 22.70
C GLU A 25 2.69 -46.38 23.13
N GLY A 26 1.60 -46.98 23.66
CA GLY A 26 0.44 -46.27 24.21
C GLY A 26 -0.53 -45.69 23.18
N TRP A 27 -0.56 -46.22 21.96
CA TRP A 27 -1.50 -45.77 20.93
C TRP A 27 -2.93 -46.17 21.29
N GLU A 28 -3.87 -45.25 21.05
CA GLU A 28 -5.30 -45.44 21.37
C GLU A 28 -6.15 -45.34 20.08
N PRO A 29 -7.28 -46.08 20.00
CA PRO A 29 -8.21 -45.95 18.89
C PRO A 29 -8.94 -44.61 18.93
N TYR A 30 -9.08 -43.96 17.77
CA TYR A 30 -9.80 -42.71 17.56
C TYR A 30 -10.82 -42.88 16.43
N THR A 31 -12.06 -42.46 16.66
CA THR A 31 -13.11 -42.42 15.63
C THR A 31 -13.02 -41.11 14.86
N ALA A 32 -12.68 -41.20 13.57
CA ALA A 32 -12.53 -40.06 12.67
C ALA A 32 -13.89 -39.58 12.11
N ALA A 33 -13.88 -38.51 11.32
CA ALA A 33 -15.10 -37.87 10.80
C ALA A 33 -15.92 -38.75 9.85
N ASP A 34 -15.28 -39.71 9.18
CA ASP A 34 -15.93 -40.72 8.33
C ASP A 34 -16.49 -41.92 9.11
N GLY A 35 -16.44 -41.88 10.44
CA GLY A 35 -16.90 -42.94 11.34
C GLY A 35 -15.94 -44.13 11.45
N GLN A 36 -14.80 -44.11 10.76
CA GLN A 36 -13.81 -45.18 10.81
C GLN A 36 -12.84 -44.97 11.99
N SER A 37 -12.33 -46.08 12.54
CA SER A 37 -11.37 -46.05 13.65
C SER A 37 -9.92 -46.12 13.16
N VAL A 38 -9.05 -45.31 13.75
CA VAL A 38 -7.60 -45.30 13.50
C VAL A 38 -6.85 -45.28 14.82
N ASP A 39 -5.78 -46.07 14.94
CA ASP A 39 -4.90 -46.03 16.12
C ASP A 39 -3.99 -44.80 16.01
N LEU A 40 -3.96 -43.96 17.04
CA LEU A 40 -3.17 -42.73 17.08
C LEU A 40 -2.25 -42.69 18.31
N PRO A 41 -1.04 -42.09 18.20
CA PRO A 41 -0.13 -41.97 19.32
C PRO A 41 -0.62 -40.95 20.37
N PRO A 42 -0.16 -41.05 21.63
CA PRO A 42 -0.61 -40.21 22.75
C PRO A 42 -0.54 -38.70 22.47
N VAL A 43 0.49 -38.24 21.76
CA VAL A 43 0.67 -36.83 21.44
C VAL A 43 -0.45 -36.30 20.54
N ILE A 44 -0.81 -37.02 19.47
CA ILE A 44 -1.90 -36.64 18.57
C ILE A 44 -3.26 -36.75 19.26
N MET A 45 -3.45 -37.78 20.07
CA MET A 45 -4.67 -37.94 20.87
C MET A 45 -4.89 -36.80 21.87
N THR A 46 -3.81 -36.33 22.50
CA THR A 46 -3.86 -35.18 23.42
C THR A 46 -4.31 -33.92 22.69
N ILE A 47 -3.81 -33.69 21.48
CA ILE A 47 -4.18 -32.54 20.64
C ILE A 47 -5.66 -32.62 20.24
N LEU A 48 -6.12 -33.77 19.74
CA LEU A 48 -7.50 -33.96 19.29
C LEU A 48 -8.54 -33.84 20.43
N LYS A 49 -8.15 -34.24 21.65
CA LYS A 49 -8.97 -34.12 22.87
C LYS A 49 -8.93 -32.70 23.48
N SER A 50 -7.98 -31.86 23.08
CA SER A 50 -7.84 -30.48 23.59
C SER A 50 -8.97 -29.56 23.11
N ASN A 51 -9.26 -28.55 23.94
CA ASN A 51 -10.10 -27.40 23.54
C ASN A 51 -9.27 -26.20 23.09
N GLU A 52 -7.95 -26.28 23.16
CA GLU A 52 -7.05 -25.26 22.61
C GLU A 52 -7.25 -25.15 21.10
N PHE A 53 -7.36 -23.92 20.60
CA PHE A 53 -7.67 -23.62 19.19
C PHE A 53 -8.96 -24.25 18.64
N LYS A 54 -9.87 -24.73 19.49
CA LYS A 54 -11.14 -25.29 19.03
C LYS A 54 -12.03 -24.18 18.44
N PRO A 55 -12.46 -24.29 17.17
CA PRO A 55 -13.42 -23.36 16.59
C PRO A 55 -14.84 -23.62 17.10
N ASP A 56 -15.73 -22.64 16.91
CA ASP A 56 -17.18 -22.84 16.95
C ASP A 56 -17.59 -23.87 15.86
N PRO A 57 -18.73 -24.57 16.01
CA PRO A 57 -19.18 -25.55 15.01
C PRO A 57 -19.30 -24.97 13.59
N ARG A 58 -18.95 -25.75 12.54
CA ARG A 58 -19.05 -25.29 11.13
C ARG A 58 -20.42 -24.74 10.75
N GLU A 59 -21.49 -25.30 11.30
CA GLU A 59 -22.87 -24.86 11.07
C GLU A 59 -23.08 -23.38 11.45
N ASP A 60 -22.37 -22.88 12.46
CA ASP A 60 -22.42 -21.48 12.88
C ASP A 60 -21.82 -20.52 11.84
N PHE A 61 -21.00 -21.04 10.92
CA PHE A 61 -20.37 -20.28 9.83
C PHE A 61 -21.15 -20.36 8.52
N SER A 62 -22.26 -21.11 8.46
CA SER A 62 -23.11 -21.24 7.26
C SER A 62 -23.57 -19.88 6.70
N SER A 63 -23.79 -18.90 7.58
CA SER A 63 -24.14 -17.52 7.20
C SER A 63 -23.10 -16.80 6.34
N LEU A 64 -21.85 -17.30 6.30
CA LEU A 64 -20.78 -16.73 5.47
C LEU A 64 -20.87 -17.17 4.00
N LEU A 65 -21.48 -18.33 3.71
CA LEU A 65 -21.44 -18.93 2.37
C LEU A 65 -22.03 -18.00 1.29
N ASP A 66 -23.12 -17.30 1.63
CA ASP A 66 -23.85 -16.41 0.70
C ASP A 66 -23.63 -14.91 0.97
N VAL A 67 -22.58 -14.57 1.73
CA VAL A 67 -22.34 -13.18 2.13
C VAL A 67 -21.90 -12.31 0.93
N ARG A 68 -22.44 -11.09 0.88
CA ARG A 68 -22.16 -10.08 -0.15
C ARG A 68 -21.20 -9.01 0.37
N ALA A 69 -20.51 -8.35 -0.55
CA ALA A 69 -19.75 -7.14 -0.21
C ALA A 69 -20.68 -6.06 0.39
N GLY A 70 -20.19 -5.37 1.42
CA GLY A 70 -20.95 -4.40 2.21
C GLY A 70 -21.82 -5.01 3.31
N SER A 71 -21.93 -6.33 3.41
CA SER A 71 -22.60 -6.98 4.54
C SER A 71 -21.79 -6.82 5.83
N GLN A 72 -22.47 -6.52 6.93
CA GLN A 72 -21.90 -6.56 8.27
C GLN A 72 -21.99 -7.99 8.79
N ILE A 73 -20.89 -8.53 9.30
CA ILE A 73 -20.84 -9.87 9.91
C ILE A 73 -20.30 -9.80 11.32
N VAL A 74 -20.79 -10.72 12.17
CA VAL A 74 -20.23 -10.98 13.50
C VAL A 74 -19.26 -12.14 13.36
N THR A 75 -18.03 -11.93 13.81
CA THR A 75 -17.01 -12.95 13.79
C THR A 75 -17.29 -14.04 14.81
N LYS A 76 -17.17 -15.28 14.38
CA LYS A 76 -17.20 -16.47 15.22
C LYS A 76 -15.79 -16.84 15.69
N ASN A 77 -15.69 -17.70 16.70
CA ASN A 77 -14.40 -18.21 17.13
C ASN A 77 -13.88 -19.24 16.12
N LEU A 78 -12.77 -18.94 15.43
CA LEU A 78 -12.10 -19.88 14.51
C LEU A 78 -10.89 -20.56 15.19
N GLY A 79 -10.94 -20.69 16.51
CA GLY A 79 -9.83 -21.16 17.35
C GLY A 79 -8.79 -20.08 17.66
N GLN A 80 -8.66 -19.08 16.80
CA GLN A 80 -7.73 -17.96 16.94
C GLN A 80 -8.39 -16.67 16.47
N ALA A 81 -7.95 -15.56 17.06
CA ALA A 81 -8.35 -14.21 16.67
C ALA A 81 -7.17 -13.49 16.00
N PRO A 82 -7.43 -12.65 14.98
CA PRO A 82 -6.41 -11.75 14.44
C PRO A 82 -5.74 -10.89 15.51
N LYS A 83 -4.53 -10.41 15.24
CA LYS A 83 -3.86 -9.47 16.15
C LYS A 83 -4.63 -8.15 16.24
N TYR A 84 -4.77 -7.61 17.45
CA TYR A 84 -5.59 -6.41 17.76
C TYR A 84 -7.08 -6.56 17.43
N PHE A 85 -7.56 -7.80 17.30
CA PHE A 85 -8.95 -8.08 17.05
C PHE A 85 -9.83 -7.72 18.25
N GLY A 86 -10.98 -7.12 17.98
CA GLY A 86 -11.86 -6.63 19.04
C GLY A 86 -11.40 -5.32 19.68
N GLU A 87 -10.19 -4.83 19.38
CA GLU A 87 -9.73 -3.54 19.85
C GLU A 87 -10.40 -2.38 19.07
N GLY A 88 -10.75 -1.31 19.80
CA GLY A 88 -11.45 -0.16 19.22
C GLY A 88 -12.95 -0.36 19.04
N TYR A 89 -13.55 0.36 18.09
CA TYR A 89 -15.01 0.47 17.98
C TYR A 89 -15.70 -0.71 17.29
N GLN A 90 -14.97 -1.55 16.57
CA GLN A 90 -15.57 -2.61 15.76
C GLN A 90 -15.95 -3.85 16.60
N GLY A 91 -15.29 -4.08 17.75
CA GLY A 91 -15.50 -5.30 18.53
C GLY A 91 -15.33 -6.54 17.64
N THR A 92 -16.25 -7.49 17.74
CA THR A 92 -16.29 -8.71 16.91
C THR A 92 -17.05 -8.53 15.59
N GLN A 93 -17.26 -7.29 15.11
CA GLN A 93 -18.03 -7.02 13.90
C GLN A 93 -17.20 -6.31 12.85
N PHE A 94 -17.29 -6.75 11.60
CA PHE A 94 -16.68 -6.03 10.48
C PHE A 94 -17.51 -6.17 9.20
N PHE A 95 -17.17 -5.35 8.19
CA PHE A 95 -17.85 -5.35 6.90
C PHE A 95 -17.06 -6.16 5.88
N VAL A 96 -17.75 -7.04 5.15
CA VAL A 96 -17.16 -7.77 4.03
C VAL A 96 -16.86 -6.78 2.91
N THR A 97 -15.63 -6.78 2.40
CA THR A 97 -15.22 -5.89 1.31
C THR A 97 -15.38 -6.57 -0.05
N GLU A 98 -15.38 -5.78 -1.12
CA GLU A 98 -15.35 -6.28 -2.49
C GLU A 98 -14.09 -7.12 -2.73
N GLN A 99 -12.94 -6.66 -2.24
CA GLN A 99 -11.66 -7.38 -2.36
C GLN A 99 -11.66 -8.71 -1.58
N MET A 100 -12.33 -8.79 -0.42
CA MET A 100 -12.52 -10.06 0.30
C MET A 100 -13.26 -11.08 -0.57
N LYS A 101 -14.34 -10.64 -1.25
CA LYS A 101 -15.11 -11.50 -2.17
C LYS A 101 -14.31 -11.87 -3.40
N GLU A 102 -13.65 -10.92 -4.06
CA GLU A 102 -12.83 -11.17 -5.26
C GLU A 102 -11.74 -12.23 -5.00
N ILE A 103 -11.05 -12.12 -3.87
CA ILE A 103 -10.02 -13.10 -3.48
C ILE A 103 -10.67 -14.44 -3.17
N TRP A 104 -11.77 -14.44 -2.41
CA TRP A 104 -12.49 -15.67 -2.11
C TRP A 104 -12.94 -16.39 -3.39
N ASP A 105 -13.57 -15.68 -4.32
CA ASP A 105 -14.06 -16.23 -5.58
C ASP A 105 -12.90 -16.81 -6.41
N THR A 106 -11.73 -16.16 -6.38
CA THR A 106 -10.50 -16.69 -6.98
C THR A 106 -10.05 -18.00 -6.31
N LEU A 107 -10.07 -18.08 -4.97
CA LEU A 107 -9.65 -19.28 -4.24
C LEU A 107 -10.66 -20.42 -4.40
N ALA A 108 -11.95 -20.10 -4.37
CA ALA A 108 -13.08 -21.02 -4.51
C ALA A 108 -13.23 -21.54 -5.95
N GLY A 109 -12.78 -20.78 -6.94
CA GLY A 109 -12.75 -21.20 -8.33
C GLY A 109 -11.95 -22.49 -8.54
N ASP A 110 -12.38 -23.25 -9.55
CA ASP A 110 -11.60 -24.38 -10.05
C ASP A 110 -10.36 -23.85 -10.79
N SER A 111 -9.26 -24.55 -10.61
CA SER A 111 -7.95 -24.21 -11.17
C SER A 111 -7.19 -25.50 -11.41
N ASP A 112 -6.50 -25.60 -12.53
CA ASP A 112 -5.56 -26.69 -12.82
C ASP A 112 -4.26 -26.56 -11.99
N ARG A 113 -4.07 -25.41 -11.33
CA ARG A 113 -2.87 -25.06 -10.57
C ARG A 113 -3.13 -24.64 -9.13
N SER A 114 -2.09 -24.69 -8.30
CA SER A 114 -2.13 -24.11 -6.95
C SER A 114 -2.28 -22.59 -7.01
N ILE A 115 -3.12 -22.03 -6.14
CA ILE A 115 -3.34 -20.58 -6.05
C ILE A 115 -2.62 -20.03 -4.83
N LYS A 116 -1.67 -19.12 -5.08
CA LYS A 116 -0.79 -18.54 -4.07
C LYS A 116 -0.91 -17.03 -4.10
N LYS A 117 -1.34 -16.43 -2.99
CA LYS A 117 -1.53 -14.99 -2.84
C LYS A 117 -0.75 -14.45 -1.63
N VAL A 118 -0.18 -13.27 -1.80
CA VAL A 118 0.53 -12.54 -0.76
C VAL A 118 -0.14 -11.18 -0.62
N LEU A 119 -0.81 -10.94 0.51
CA LEU A 119 -1.51 -9.68 0.76
C LEU A 119 -0.52 -8.64 1.26
N SER A 120 -0.34 -7.61 0.46
CA SER A 120 0.58 -6.52 0.68
C SER A 120 -0.19 -5.23 0.94
N GLY A 121 0.23 -4.44 1.92
CA GLY A 121 -0.40 -3.16 2.18
C GLY A 121 0.04 -2.59 3.51
N PRO A 122 -0.23 -1.31 3.77
CA PRO A 122 0.17 -0.70 5.02
C PRO A 122 -0.62 -1.26 6.20
N MET A 123 -0.13 -1.03 7.42
CA MET A 123 -0.82 -1.41 8.64
C MET A 123 -2.24 -0.81 8.68
N GLY A 124 -3.22 -1.54 9.19
CA GLY A 124 -4.54 -0.97 9.49
C GLY A 124 -5.53 -0.81 8.32
N VAL A 125 -5.20 -1.32 7.13
CA VAL A 125 -6.13 -1.37 5.97
C VAL A 125 -7.09 -2.57 5.99
N GLY A 126 -6.95 -3.47 6.97
CA GLY A 126 -7.88 -4.61 7.13
C GLY A 126 -7.38 -5.97 6.62
N LYS A 127 -6.08 -6.13 6.35
CA LYS A 127 -5.50 -7.40 5.87
C LYS A 127 -5.77 -8.59 6.79
N SER A 128 -5.68 -8.39 8.10
CA SER A 128 -5.92 -9.43 9.11
C SER A 128 -7.39 -9.87 9.16
N TYR A 129 -8.33 -8.93 8.98
CA TYR A 129 -9.76 -9.25 8.83
C TYR A 129 -10.04 -10.00 7.52
N LEU A 130 -9.32 -9.66 6.45
CA LEU A 130 -9.40 -10.35 5.16
C LEU A 130 -8.88 -11.79 5.29
N ALA A 131 -7.73 -11.99 5.94
CA ALA A 131 -7.19 -13.32 6.23
C ALA A 131 -8.15 -14.18 7.05
N TRP A 132 -8.72 -13.62 8.13
CA TRP A 132 -9.73 -14.32 8.92
C TRP A 132 -10.97 -14.68 8.09
N PHE A 133 -11.47 -13.75 7.27
CA PHE A 133 -12.62 -13.98 6.40
C PHE A 133 -12.40 -15.17 5.46
N LEU A 134 -11.23 -15.25 4.82
CA LEU A 134 -10.90 -16.36 3.91
C LEU A 134 -10.78 -17.70 4.65
N ALA A 135 -10.18 -17.71 5.84
CA ALA A 135 -10.10 -18.92 6.67
C ALA A 135 -11.49 -19.39 7.10
N ALA A 136 -12.35 -18.46 7.53
CA ALA A 136 -13.72 -18.75 7.95
C ALA A 136 -14.59 -19.26 6.79
N GLN A 137 -14.42 -18.72 5.58
CA GLN A 137 -15.09 -19.22 4.36
C GLN A 137 -14.66 -20.66 4.04
N ALA A 138 -13.35 -20.93 3.98
CA ALA A 138 -12.87 -22.28 3.72
C ALA A 138 -13.32 -23.28 4.79
N TYR A 139 -13.36 -22.86 6.06
CA TYR A 139 -13.90 -23.64 7.15
C TYR A 139 -15.40 -23.95 6.94
N ALA A 140 -16.21 -22.94 6.60
CA ALA A 140 -17.64 -23.13 6.31
C ALA A 140 -17.89 -24.09 5.13
N HIS A 141 -17.02 -24.08 4.12
CA HIS A 141 -17.08 -24.97 2.95
C HIS A 141 -16.52 -26.39 3.20
N GLY A 142 -16.08 -26.71 4.43
CA GLY A 142 -15.56 -28.05 4.75
C GLY A 142 -14.16 -28.35 4.19
N TRP A 143 -13.39 -27.31 3.86
CA TRP A 143 -12.00 -27.48 3.42
C TRP A 143 -11.08 -27.73 4.62
N PRO A 144 -10.01 -28.52 4.45
CA PRO A 144 -8.90 -28.54 5.40
C PRO A 144 -8.22 -27.17 5.45
N VAL A 145 -8.12 -26.59 6.66
CA VAL A 145 -7.58 -25.24 6.88
C VAL A 145 -6.45 -25.28 7.90
N LEU A 146 -5.30 -24.69 7.57
CA LEU A 146 -4.32 -24.25 8.56
C LEU A 146 -4.38 -22.73 8.65
N TYR A 147 -4.95 -22.21 9.73
CA TYR A 147 -4.96 -20.78 10.01
C TYR A 147 -4.00 -20.45 11.14
N ILE A 148 -3.12 -19.47 10.91
CA ILE A 148 -2.16 -18.97 11.90
C ILE A 148 -2.37 -17.46 11.97
N ALA A 149 -2.99 -16.98 13.06
CA ALA A 149 -3.35 -15.56 13.20
C ALA A 149 -2.14 -14.66 13.54
N ASP A 150 -1.08 -15.23 14.11
CA ASP A 150 0.17 -14.52 14.38
C ASP A 150 1.37 -15.47 14.18
N ALA A 151 2.12 -15.26 13.10
CA ALA A 151 3.28 -16.07 12.77
C ALA A 151 4.41 -15.98 13.82
N ALA A 152 4.42 -14.98 14.71
CA ALA A 152 5.38 -14.96 15.81
C ALA A 152 5.19 -16.17 16.75
N GLN A 153 3.98 -16.75 16.82
CA GLN A 153 3.67 -17.88 17.69
C GLN A 153 4.29 -19.19 17.21
N ILE A 154 4.66 -19.30 15.93
CA ILE A 154 5.35 -20.48 15.39
C ILE A 154 6.86 -20.29 15.28
N ASN A 155 7.40 -19.09 15.52
CA ASN A 155 8.84 -18.86 15.63
C ASN A 155 9.31 -19.22 17.06
N ARG A 156 9.49 -20.52 17.33
CA ARG A 156 9.90 -21.01 18.66
C ARG A 156 11.41 -21.24 18.76
N ALA A 157 11.84 -21.62 19.97
CA ALA A 157 13.24 -21.91 20.27
C ALA A 157 13.76 -23.19 19.58
N SER A 158 12.87 -24.13 19.23
CA SER A 158 13.22 -25.40 18.57
C SER A 158 12.18 -25.81 17.53
N GLU A 159 12.57 -26.76 16.68
CA GLU A 159 11.73 -27.28 15.61
C GLU A 159 10.54 -28.06 16.14
N GLU A 160 10.70 -28.83 17.22
CA GLU A 160 9.63 -29.59 17.86
C GLU A 160 8.55 -28.67 18.42
N LYS A 161 8.95 -27.58 19.08
CA LYS A 161 7.99 -26.60 19.62
C LYS A 161 7.23 -25.90 18.50
N SER A 162 7.89 -25.57 17.39
CA SER A 162 7.25 -24.93 16.23
C SER A 162 6.29 -25.91 15.53
N SER A 163 6.70 -27.17 15.40
CA SER A 163 5.90 -28.25 14.81
C SER A 163 4.67 -28.58 15.65
N MET A 164 4.80 -28.54 16.98
CA MET A 164 3.67 -28.70 17.89
C MET A 164 2.61 -27.61 17.68
N GLU A 165 3.02 -26.34 17.52
CA GLU A 165 2.09 -25.24 17.25
C GLU A 165 1.33 -25.41 15.93
N ILE A 166 2.00 -25.96 14.90
CA ILE A 166 1.38 -26.31 13.61
C ILE A 166 0.37 -27.44 13.77
N CYS A 167 0.77 -28.54 14.41
CA CYS A 167 -0.08 -29.71 14.64
C CYS A 167 -1.32 -29.33 15.47
N ASN A 168 -1.14 -28.55 16.55
CA ASN A 168 -2.22 -28.09 17.41
C ASN A 168 -3.28 -27.34 16.62
N ARG A 169 -2.88 -26.35 15.81
CA ARG A 169 -3.82 -25.53 15.05
C ARG A 169 -4.51 -26.31 13.94
N PHE A 170 -3.74 -27.11 13.19
CA PHE A 170 -4.31 -27.88 12.07
C PHE A 170 -5.31 -28.92 12.56
N LEU A 171 -4.96 -29.71 13.57
CA LEU A 171 -5.84 -30.78 14.06
C LEU A 171 -7.06 -30.22 14.79
N ALA A 172 -6.90 -29.17 15.61
CA ALA A 172 -8.03 -28.56 16.32
C ALA A 172 -9.10 -28.00 15.36
N ILE A 173 -8.68 -27.35 14.27
CA ILE A 173 -9.61 -26.78 13.28
C ILE A 173 -10.26 -27.88 12.42
N ASN A 174 -9.55 -28.96 12.09
CA ASN A 174 -10.04 -29.92 11.09
C ASN A 174 -10.57 -31.24 11.66
N LYS A 175 -10.58 -31.42 12.99
CA LYS A 175 -10.98 -32.69 13.61
C LYS A 175 -12.35 -33.23 13.20
N ASP A 176 -13.26 -32.35 12.81
CA ASP A 176 -14.62 -32.68 12.39
C ASP A 176 -14.74 -33.10 10.91
N ILE A 177 -13.67 -32.97 10.12
CA ILE A 177 -13.65 -33.33 8.69
C ILE A 177 -12.48 -34.23 8.28
N LEU A 178 -11.52 -34.50 9.17
CA LEU A 178 -10.40 -35.39 8.89
C LEU A 178 -10.87 -36.85 8.93
N THR A 179 -10.57 -37.56 7.84
CA THR A 179 -10.90 -38.98 7.68
C THR A 179 -9.89 -39.88 8.39
N ALA A 180 -10.25 -41.14 8.65
CA ALA A 180 -9.32 -42.09 9.23
C ALA A 180 -8.10 -42.30 8.31
N ALA A 181 -8.29 -42.27 6.99
CA ALA A 181 -7.19 -42.38 6.02
C ALA A 181 -6.21 -41.21 6.11
N GLU A 182 -6.70 -39.98 6.25
CA GLU A 182 -5.85 -38.78 6.39
C GLU A 182 -5.08 -38.77 7.72
N LEU A 183 -5.74 -39.14 8.82
CA LEU A 183 -5.09 -39.29 10.12
C LEU A 183 -4.06 -40.42 10.12
N LYS A 184 -4.31 -41.49 9.37
CA LYS A 184 -3.36 -42.59 9.18
C LYS A 184 -2.11 -42.11 8.43
N VAL A 185 -2.28 -41.37 7.33
CA VAL A 185 -1.14 -40.77 6.58
C VAL A 185 -0.27 -39.90 7.49
N LEU A 186 -0.90 -39.10 8.35
CA LEU A 186 -0.22 -38.21 9.32
C LEU A 186 0.74 -38.96 10.25
N VAL A 187 0.38 -40.18 10.68
CA VAL A 187 1.11 -40.92 11.71
C VAL A 187 1.92 -42.11 11.18
N GLU A 188 1.74 -42.48 9.90
CA GLU A 188 2.43 -43.62 9.30
C GLU A 188 3.86 -43.33 8.84
N HIS A 189 4.15 -42.08 8.46
CA HIS A 189 5.45 -41.68 7.92
C HIS A 189 6.32 -41.05 9.01
N GLU A 190 6.83 -41.87 9.93
CA GLU A 190 7.78 -41.43 10.95
C GLU A 190 9.21 -41.43 10.40
N ASP A 191 9.78 -40.24 10.22
CA ASP A 191 11.23 -40.07 10.09
C ASP A 191 11.89 -40.23 11.47
N LYS A 192 12.51 -41.38 11.70
CA LYS A 192 13.21 -41.70 12.96
C LYS A 192 14.40 -40.79 13.27
N SER A 193 14.85 -39.98 12.31
CA SER A 193 15.91 -38.99 12.53
C SER A 193 15.41 -37.70 13.19
N LYS A 194 14.08 -37.51 13.26
CA LYS A 194 13.44 -36.33 13.82
C LYS A 194 12.45 -36.70 14.93
N ALA A 195 12.07 -35.73 15.75
CA ALA A 195 10.97 -35.94 16.68
C ALA A 195 9.66 -36.16 15.91
N PHE A 196 8.83 -37.10 16.39
CA PHE A 196 7.58 -37.51 15.74
C PHE A 196 6.67 -36.34 15.31
N VAL A 197 6.57 -35.29 16.15
CA VAL A 197 5.73 -34.11 15.89
C VAL A 197 6.24 -33.27 14.72
N VAL A 198 7.56 -33.28 14.47
CA VAL A 198 8.18 -32.61 13.31
C VAL A 198 7.76 -33.33 12.03
N SER A 199 7.83 -34.67 12.01
CA SER A 199 7.35 -35.49 10.89
C SER A 199 5.86 -35.26 10.62
N CYS A 200 5.04 -35.12 11.67
CA CYS A 200 3.62 -34.80 11.51
C CYS A 200 3.40 -33.42 10.85
N ALA A 201 4.14 -32.40 11.29
CA ALA A 201 4.05 -31.06 10.72
C ALA A 201 4.53 -31.02 9.26
N ASP A 202 5.59 -31.76 8.93
CA ASP A 202 6.06 -31.95 7.55
C ASP A 202 4.92 -32.54 6.68
N ILE A 203 4.27 -33.63 7.13
CA ILE A 203 3.15 -34.27 6.42
C ILE A 203 1.93 -33.34 6.27
N ILE A 204 1.64 -32.49 7.26
CA ILE A 204 0.59 -31.47 7.13
C ILE A 204 0.88 -30.57 5.92
N PHE A 205 2.13 -30.11 5.77
CA PHE A 205 2.52 -29.24 4.66
C PHE A 205 2.63 -29.97 3.31
N THR A 206 3.12 -31.21 3.27
CA THR A 206 3.42 -31.93 2.02
C THR A 206 2.26 -32.73 1.46
N ASP A 207 1.37 -33.25 2.32
CA ASP A 207 0.33 -34.19 1.90
C ASP A 207 -1.08 -33.65 2.16
N LEU A 208 -1.32 -33.12 3.37
CA LEU A 208 -2.68 -32.72 3.76
C LEU A 208 -3.06 -31.34 3.22
N LEU A 209 -2.12 -30.41 3.09
CA LEU A 209 -2.35 -29.09 2.50
C LEU A 209 -1.99 -29.00 1.01
N GLN A 210 -1.32 -29.99 0.44
CA GLN A 210 -0.92 -30.03 -0.97
C GLN A 210 -1.67 -31.09 -1.77
N ARG A 211 -3.00 -30.95 -1.82
CA ARG A 211 -3.86 -31.88 -2.54
C ARG A 211 -4.15 -31.42 -3.98
N ARG A 212 -4.41 -32.38 -4.86
CA ARG A 212 -4.85 -32.13 -6.25
C ARG A 212 -6.37 -32.08 -6.40
N ASP A 213 -7.04 -32.95 -5.67
CA ASP A 213 -8.45 -33.32 -5.83
C ASP A 213 -9.36 -32.75 -4.73
N ARG A 214 -8.78 -32.18 -3.67
CA ARG A 214 -9.50 -31.52 -2.57
C ARG A 214 -8.92 -30.13 -2.36
N LYS A 215 -9.79 -29.12 -2.28
CA LYS A 215 -9.38 -27.75 -1.96
C LYS A 215 -8.95 -27.68 -0.49
N THR A 216 -7.78 -27.09 -0.26
CA THR A 216 -7.15 -26.91 1.06
C THR A 216 -6.70 -25.45 1.17
N LEU A 217 -6.61 -24.91 2.37
CA LEU A 217 -6.20 -23.52 2.56
C LEU A 217 -5.22 -23.36 3.72
N LEU A 218 -4.02 -22.86 3.40
CA LEU A 218 -3.10 -22.28 4.38
C LEU A 218 -3.28 -20.76 4.41
N ILE A 219 -3.48 -20.21 5.61
CA ILE A 219 -3.40 -18.77 5.86
C ILE A 219 -2.43 -18.49 7.01
N VAL A 220 -1.43 -17.65 6.74
CA VAL A 220 -0.50 -17.14 7.76
C VAL A 220 -0.57 -15.62 7.81
N ASP A 221 -1.11 -15.11 8.91
CA ASP A 221 -1.13 -13.69 9.25
C ASP A 221 0.07 -13.29 10.12
N GLU A 222 0.43 -12.02 10.06
CA GLU A 222 1.67 -11.47 10.61
C GLU A 222 2.93 -12.23 10.18
N HIS A 223 2.91 -12.81 8.97
CA HIS A 223 3.98 -13.62 8.38
C HIS A 223 5.35 -12.92 8.39
N GLY A 224 5.38 -11.59 8.30
CA GLY A 224 6.62 -10.79 8.41
C GLY A 224 7.39 -11.02 9.71
N ALA A 225 6.73 -11.48 10.79
CA ALA A 225 7.36 -11.81 12.06
C ALA A 225 8.43 -12.90 11.93
N LEU A 226 8.32 -13.80 10.95
CA LEU A 226 9.30 -14.86 10.70
C LEU A 226 10.63 -14.34 10.13
N PHE A 227 10.67 -13.11 9.64
CA PHE A 227 11.84 -12.55 8.94
C PHE A 227 12.53 -11.42 9.71
N LYS A 228 12.15 -11.18 10.96
CA LYS A 228 12.70 -10.08 11.77
C LYS A 228 14.15 -10.32 12.20
N THR A 229 14.54 -11.56 12.43
CA THR A 229 15.91 -11.94 12.83
C THR A 229 16.75 -12.33 11.62
N ASP A 230 18.07 -12.33 11.81
CA ASP A 230 19.04 -12.89 10.86
C ASP A 230 19.86 -13.98 11.58
N PRO A 231 19.82 -15.25 11.14
CA PRO A 231 18.99 -15.77 10.06
C PRO A 231 17.47 -15.72 10.39
N PRO A 232 16.60 -15.65 9.36
CA PRO A 232 15.15 -15.67 9.55
C PRO A 232 14.68 -17.03 10.08
N ALA A 233 13.49 -17.07 10.70
CA ALA A 233 12.96 -18.27 11.34
C ALA A 233 12.92 -19.51 10.44
N PRO A 234 12.52 -19.43 9.15
CA PRO A 234 12.55 -20.58 8.24
C PRO A 234 13.94 -21.14 7.94
N ASP A 235 15.00 -20.36 8.15
CA ASP A 235 16.38 -20.84 7.99
C ASP A 235 16.91 -21.48 9.28
N ARG A 236 16.34 -21.12 10.43
CA ARG A 236 16.65 -21.75 11.73
C ARG A 236 15.80 -23.00 12.01
N LEU A 237 14.60 -23.07 11.44
CA LEU A 237 13.56 -24.06 11.73
C LEU A 237 13.06 -24.63 10.40
N TRP A 238 13.57 -25.79 9.99
CA TRP A 238 13.36 -26.32 8.65
C TRP A 238 11.89 -26.63 8.33
N VAL A 239 11.10 -27.08 9.32
CA VAL A 239 9.64 -27.24 9.20
C VAL A 239 8.90 -25.98 8.71
N LEU A 240 9.49 -24.78 8.87
CA LEU A 240 8.91 -23.51 8.41
C LEU A 240 9.37 -23.08 7.01
N GLN A 241 10.27 -23.83 6.37
CA GLN A 241 10.74 -23.57 5.00
C GLN A 241 9.61 -23.38 3.97
N PRO A 242 8.46 -24.09 4.04
CA PRO A 242 7.28 -23.84 3.20
C PRO A 242 6.73 -22.41 3.22
N LEU A 243 6.99 -21.67 4.31
CA LEU A 243 6.53 -20.28 4.49
C LEU A 243 7.49 -19.27 3.86
N LYS A 244 8.76 -19.65 3.66
CA LYS A 244 9.75 -18.83 2.93
C LYS A 244 9.64 -19.04 1.41
N GLU A 245 9.43 -20.27 0.96
CA GLU A 245 9.51 -20.65 -0.45
C GLU A 245 8.13 -20.83 -1.09
N ILE A 246 7.65 -19.81 -1.81
CA ILE A 246 6.32 -19.88 -2.45
C ILE A 246 6.20 -20.98 -3.52
N THR A 247 7.33 -21.45 -4.06
CA THR A 247 7.42 -22.56 -5.01
C THR A 247 7.19 -23.92 -4.39
N PHE A 248 7.39 -24.06 -3.07
CA PHE A 248 7.15 -25.29 -2.31
C PHE A 248 5.75 -25.87 -2.57
N TRP A 249 4.77 -24.98 -2.73
CA TRP A 249 3.36 -25.31 -2.91
C TRP A 249 2.97 -25.84 -4.30
N GLY A 250 3.95 -26.10 -5.18
CA GLY A 250 3.82 -26.86 -6.42
C GLY A 250 2.78 -26.36 -7.42
N GLU A 251 3.17 -25.96 -8.63
CA GLU A 251 2.19 -25.47 -9.63
C GLU A 251 1.09 -26.51 -9.95
N LEU A 252 1.38 -27.81 -9.89
CA LEU A 252 0.43 -28.88 -10.25
C LEU A 252 -0.53 -29.31 -9.12
N MET A 253 -0.44 -28.70 -7.93
CA MET A 253 -1.32 -29.02 -6.80
C MET A 253 -2.62 -28.22 -6.88
N ALA A 254 -3.51 -28.65 -7.79
CA ALA A 254 -4.75 -27.96 -8.16
C ALA A 254 -5.69 -27.63 -6.99
N GLY A 255 -5.62 -28.36 -5.88
CA GLY A 255 -6.39 -28.10 -4.66
C GLY A 255 -5.70 -27.18 -3.65
N ALA A 256 -4.39 -26.98 -3.74
CA ALA A 256 -3.63 -26.18 -2.78
C ALA A 256 -3.93 -24.68 -2.93
N ARG A 257 -4.27 -24.03 -1.80
CA ARG A 257 -4.45 -22.59 -1.69
C ARG A 257 -3.60 -22.03 -0.57
N VAL A 258 -2.89 -20.94 -0.83
CA VAL A 258 -1.98 -20.31 0.15
C VAL A 258 -2.18 -18.81 0.16
N VAL A 259 -2.39 -18.25 1.34
CA VAL A 259 -2.49 -16.82 1.58
C VAL A 259 -1.52 -16.40 2.68
N LEU A 260 -0.55 -15.56 2.34
CA LEU A 260 0.40 -14.98 3.31
C LEU A 260 0.12 -13.48 3.47
N THR A 261 0.13 -12.97 4.69
CA THR A 261 -0.06 -11.53 4.95
C THR A 261 0.76 -11.10 6.18
N GLY A 262 1.07 -9.80 6.29
CA GLY A 262 1.64 -9.24 7.52
C GLY A 262 1.53 -7.73 7.59
N THR A 263 1.74 -7.15 8.78
CA THR A 263 1.50 -5.72 9.08
C THR A 263 1.96 -4.77 7.97
N ALA A 264 3.14 -4.99 7.40
CA ALA A 264 3.57 -4.35 6.15
C ALA A 264 4.34 -5.27 5.16
N HIS A 265 4.72 -6.48 5.61
CA HIS A 265 5.22 -7.62 4.81
C HIS A 265 6.42 -7.33 3.88
N ALA A 266 6.98 -6.12 3.92
CA ALA A 266 7.83 -5.59 2.87
C ALA A 266 9.19 -6.31 2.77
N LYS A 267 9.74 -6.78 3.90
CA LYS A 267 10.99 -7.55 3.89
C LYS A 267 10.82 -8.88 3.14
N PHE A 268 9.72 -9.60 3.39
CA PHE A 268 9.42 -10.85 2.69
C PHE A 268 9.28 -10.61 1.18
N GLU A 269 8.44 -9.64 0.83
CA GLU A 269 8.14 -9.31 -0.56
C GLU A 269 9.36 -8.91 -1.38
N ARG A 270 10.35 -8.25 -0.76
CA ARG A 270 11.50 -7.70 -1.48
C ARG A 270 12.73 -8.58 -1.47
N VAL A 271 12.92 -9.33 -0.40
CA VAL A 271 14.13 -10.13 -0.21
C VAL A 271 13.90 -11.58 -0.63
N TYR A 272 12.70 -12.12 -0.43
CA TYR A 272 12.44 -13.56 -0.58
C TYR A 272 11.44 -13.90 -1.68
N LEU A 273 10.53 -12.99 -2.03
CA LEU A 273 9.58 -13.22 -3.11
C LEU A 273 10.21 -12.90 -4.48
N GLN A 274 10.63 -13.94 -5.21
CA GLN A 274 11.34 -13.79 -6.49
C GLN A 274 10.50 -13.18 -7.63
N ASN A 275 9.17 -13.03 -7.47
CA ASN A 275 8.29 -12.41 -8.47
C ASN A 275 6.99 -11.85 -7.85
N GLY A 276 6.61 -10.62 -8.23
CA GLY A 276 5.41 -9.94 -7.72
C GLY A 276 4.06 -10.49 -8.19
N ARG A 277 4.04 -11.59 -8.97
CA ARG A 277 2.82 -12.20 -9.53
C ARG A 277 1.81 -12.68 -8.47
N HIS A 278 2.30 -12.98 -7.27
CA HIS A 278 1.49 -13.43 -6.15
C HIS A 278 0.96 -12.27 -5.29
N LEU A 279 1.45 -11.04 -5.50
CA LEU A 279 1.08 -9.89 -4.68
C LEU A 279 -0.33 -9.40 -5.00
N ILE A 280 -1.10 -9.20 -3.94
CA ILE A 280 -2.36 -8.47 -3.95
C ILE A 280 -2.16 -7.24 -3.08
N TYR A 281 -2.38 -6.05 -3.64
CA TYR A 281 -2.29 -4.83 -2.87
C TYR A 281 -3.63 -4.50 -2.20
N VAL A 282 -3.61 -4.40 -0.87
CA VAL A 282 -4.73 -4.01 -0.03
C VAL A 282 -4.56 -2.54 0.33
N GLY A 283 -5.51 -1.73 -0.11
CA GLY A 283 -5.54 -0.29 0.10
C GLY A 283 -6.73 0.16 0.94
N PRO A 284 -7.06 1.46 0.90
CA PRO A 284 -8.27 1.99 1.54
C PRO A 284 -9.57 1.30 1.08
N LEU A 285 -10.60 1.38 1.91
CA LEU A 285 -11.91 0.77 1.61
C LEU A 285 -12.62 1.49 0.46
N SER A 286 -13.50 0.76 -0.24
CA SER A 286 -14.41 1.35 -1.22
C SER A 286 -15.32 2.40 -0.55
N PRO A 287 -15.80 3.43 -1.29
CA PRO A 287 -16.75 4.40 -0.74
C PRO A 287 -17.97 3.73 -0.09
N ALA A 288 -18.53 2.71 -0.73
CA ALA A 288 -19.74 2.03 -0.27
C ALA A 288 -19.55 1.29 1.06
N VAL A 289 -18.43 0.59 1.22
CA VAL A 289 -18.13 -0.14 2.47
C VAL A 289 -17.71 0.83 3.57
N PHE A 290 -16.90 1.84 3.24
CA PHE A 290 -16.46 2.81 4.23
C PHE A 290 -17.62 3.63 4.81
N ASP A 291 -18.59 4.04 4.00
CA ASP A 291 -19.78 4.76 4.47
C ASP A 291 -20.59 3.97 5.51
N ARG A 292 -20.70 2.65 5.31
CA ARG A 292 -21.35 1.74 6.27
C ARG A 292 -20.55 1.64 7.56
N LEU A 293 -19.23 1.51 7.45
CA LEU A 293 -18.33 1.51 8.60
C LEU A 293 -18.42 2.82 9.39
N LEU A 294 -18.36 3.95 8.70
CA LEU A 294 -18.50 5.28 9.29
C LEU A 294 -19.80 5.40 10.09
N THR A 295 -20.91 4.96 9.48
CA THR A 295 -22.23 4.96 10.12
C THR A 295 -22.23 4.12 11.41
N ALA A 296 -21.67 2.92 11.37
CA ALA A 296 -21.58 2.02 12.52
C ALA A 296 -20.69 2.56 13.65
N VAL A 297 -19.62 3.27 13.31
CA VAL A 297 -18.74 3.93 14.29
C VAL A 297 -19.49 5.11 14.93
N PHE A 298 -20.13 5.95 14.12
CA PHE A 298 -20.79 7.18 14.59
C PHE A 298 -22.09 6.90 15.36
N SER A 299 -22.73 5.75 15.10
CA SER A 299 -23.89 5.30 15.86
C SER A 299 -23.56 4.94 17.32
N ARG A 300 -22.29 5.01 17.75
CA ARG A 300 -21.88 4.83 19.15
C ARG A 300 -21.55 6.13 19.87
N PHE A 301 -21.44 7.24 19.15
CA PHE A 301 -21.23 8.54 19.79
C PHE A 301 -22.49 9.05 20.48
N HIS A 302 -22.26 9.99 21.40
CA HIS A 302 -23.29 10.79 22.04
C HIS A 302 -24.26 11.38 20.99
N PRO A 303 -25.57 11.44 21.26
CA PRO A 303 -26.57 11.95 20.31
C PRO A 303 -26.22 13.28 19.65
N ASN A 304 -25.63 14.23 20.39
CA ASN A 304 -25.15 15.51 19.86
C ASN A 304 -24.15 15.33 18.70
N VAL A 305 -23.10 14.54 18.92
CA VAL A 305 -22.05 14.28 17.92
C VAL A 305 -22.64 13.53 16.73
N ARG A 306 -23.52 12.57 16.99
CA ARG A 306 -24.24 11.84 15.93
C ARG A 306 -25.09 12.78 15.08
N GLY A 307 -25.72 13.79 15.67
CA GLY A 307 -26.47 14.82 14.96
C GLY A 307 -25.64 15.60 13.94
N TYR A 308 -24.32 15.66 14.12
CA TYR A 308 -23.41 16.37 13.22
C TYR A 308 -22.81 15.51 12.11
N THR A 309 -23.13 14.21 12.04
CA THR A 309 -22.51 13.26 11.10
C THR A 309 -22.54 13.76 9.67
N SER A 310 -23.68 14.28 9.19
CA SER A 310 -23.82 14.82 7.84
C SER A 310 -22.92 16.04 7.59
N ALA A 311 -22.77 16.91 8.58
CA ALA A 311 -21.95 18.13 8.47
C ALA A 311 -20.45 17.85 8.41
N ILE A 312 -19.99 16.75 9.03
CA ILE A 312 -18.56 16.41 9.12
C ILE A 312 -18.12 15.24 8.24
N LYS A 313 -19.06 14.55 7.57
CA LYS A 313 -18.81 13.35 6.77
C LYS A 313 -17.68 13.55 5.76
N ASP A 314 -17.75 14.59 4.95
CA ASP A 314 -16.77 14.83 3.88
C ASP A 314 -15.37 15.12 4.44
N LYS A 315 -15.30 15.84 5.57
CA LYS A 315 -14.04 16.10 6.28
C LYS A 315 -13.45 14.81 6.85
N VAL A 316 -14.27 13.93 7.42
CA VAL A 316 -13.83 12.62 7.95
C VAL A 316 -13.35 11.71 6.81
N LEU A 317 -14.09 11.65 5.71
CA LEU A 317 -13.69 10.89 4.51
C LEU A 317 -12.33 11.34 4.00
N LYS A 318 -12.13 12.66 3.90
CA LYS A 318 -10.86 13.26 3.46
C LYS A 318 -9.72 12.91 4.41
N ILE A 319 -9.85 13.21 5.71
CA ILE A 319 -8.76 13.05 6.70
C ILE A 319 -8.33 11.59 6.83
N THR A 320 -9.29 10.67 6.81
CA THR A 320 -9.01 9.23 6.97
C THR A 320 -8.61 8.55 5.66
N ASN A 321 -8.90 9.17 4.51
CA ASN A 321 -8.81 8.56 3.19
C ASN A 321 -9.43 7.15 3.13
N ARG A 322 -10.54 6.94 3.84
CA ARG A 322 -11.24 5.64 3.93
C ARG A 322 -10.41 4.49 4.54
N VAL A 323 -9.39 4.81 5.33
CA VAL A 323 -8.56 3.81 6.01
C VAL A 323 -9.17 3.46 7.38
N PRO A 324 -9.50 2.18 7.65
CA PRO A 324 -10.15 1.78 8.89
C PRO A 324 -9.41 2.21 10.17
N ARG A 325 -8.08 2.01 10.22
CA ARG A 325 -7.25 2.44 11.36
C ARG A 325 -7.37 3.94 11.63
N GLU A 326 -7.32 4.78 10.60
CA GLU A 326 -7.40 6.22 10.79
C GLU A 326 -8.78 6.64 11.29
N LEU A 327 -9.85 5.98 10.83
CA LEU A 327 -11.21 6.20 11.36
C LEU A 327 -11.33 5.78 12.83
N VAL A 328 -10.77 4.64 13.21
CA VAL A 328 -10.80 4.17 14.61
C VAL A 328 -10.02 5.12 15.52
N ASN A 329 -8.82 5.54 15.11
CA ASN A 329 -8.01 6.49 15.87
C ASN A 329 -8.70 7.85 16.00
N LEU A 330 -9.34 8.31 14.92
CA LEU A 330 -10.11 9.55 14.94
C LEU A 330 -11.31 9.44 15.89
N ALA A 331 -12.03 8.33 15.85
CA ALA A 331 -13.16 8.11 16.73
C ALA A 331 -12.77 8.10 18.21
N GLN A 332 -11.62 7.48 18.54
CA GLN A 332 -11.06 7.49 19.89
C GLN A 332 -10.73 8.91 20.34
N LYS A 333 -10.20 9.74 19.44
CA LYS A 333 -9.84 11.14 19.71
C LYS A 333 -11.08 12.03 19.93
N ILE A 334 -12.18 11.78 19.23
CA ILE A 334 -13.47 12.44 19.46
C ILE A 334 -14.05 12.03 20.82
N GLY A 335 -13.91 10.75 21.18
CA GLY A 335 -14.42 10.22 22.44
C GLY A 335 -15.94 10.00 22.44
N THR A 336 -16.49 9.70 23.61
CA THR A 336 -17.92 9.35 23.79
C THR A 336 -18.74 10.43 24.49
N GLY A 337 -18.11 11.53 24.89
CA GLY A 337 -18.75 12.63 25.61
C GLY A 337 -19.60 13.53 24.71
N PRO A 338 -20.43 14.40 25.33
CA PRO A 338 -21.13 15.44 24.59
C PRO A 338 -20.13 16.50 24.11
N LEU A 339 -20.11 16.77 22.81
CA LEU A 339 -19.32 17.85 22.20
C LEU A 339 -20.21 18.73 21.32
N THR A 340 -19.83 19.99 21.15
CA THR A 340 -20.41 20.90 20.15
C THR A 340 -19.83 20.64 18.77
N LEU A 341 -20.49 21.12 17.70
CA LEU A 341 -19.98 21.01 16.33
C LEU A 341 -18.59 21.66 16.18
N GLU A 342 -18.39 22.80 16.83
CA GLU A 342 -17.10 23.52 16.83
C GLU A 342 -16.00 22.68 17.47
N GLN A 343 -16.25 22.09 18.65
CA GLN A 343 -15.30 21.21 19.33
C GLN A 343 -14.95 19.97 18.48
N VAL A 344 -15.94 19.36 17.81
CA VAL A 344 -15.69 18.23 16.90
C VAL A 344 -14.85 18.68 15.71
N THR A 345 -15.17 19.82 15.10
CA THR A 345 -14.44 20.36 13.95
C THR A 345 -12.99 20.69 14.29
N GLN A 346 -12.76 21.24 15.49
CA GLN A 346 -11.44 21.49 16.07
C GLN A 346 -10.68 20.18 16.29
N THR A 347 -11.34 19.17 16.86
CA THR A 347 -10.76 17.83 17.07
C THR A 347 -10.32 17.19 15.76
N LEU A 348 -11.10 17.33 14.67
CA LEU A 348 -10.72 16.85 13.34
C LEU A 348 -9.42 17.52 12.84
N SER A 349 -9.31 18.84 12.99
CA SER A 349 -8.12 19.60 12.59
C SER A 349 -6.88 19.23 13.43
N GLU A 350 -7.05 19.09 14.75
CA GLU A 350 -5.99 18.64 15.66
C GLU A 350 -5.52 17.24 15.33
N PHE A 351 -6.45 16.32 15.03
CA PHE A 351 -6.13 14.96 14.62
C PHE A 351 -5.27 14.96 13.36
N GLU A 352 -5.66 15.71 12.31
CA GLU A 352 -4.89 15.79 11.07
C GLU A 352 -3.47 16.34 11.30
N ALA A 353 -3.34 17.39 12.13
CA ALA A 353 -2.04 17.97 12.49
C ALA A 353 -1.15 16.99 13.29
N LEU A 354 -1.73 16.28 14.24
CA LEU A 354 -1.03 15.26 15.05
C LEU A 354 -0.55 14.09 14.17
N ARG A 355 -1.40 13.58 13.28
CA ARG A 355 -1.04 12.50 12.35
C ARG A 355 0.06 12.95 11.39
N ARG A 356 -0.04 14.16 10.83
CA ARG A 356 0.99 14.73 9.94
C ARG A 356 2.34 14.80 10.65
N LYS A 357 2.36 15.29 11.89
CA LYS A 357 3.60 15.37 12.68
C LYS A 357 4.19 13.98 12.92
N ALA A 358 3.38 13.03 13.39
CA ALA A 358 3.85 11.67 13.67
C ALA A 358 4.46 11.01 12.41
N PHE A 359 3.76 11.06 11.28
CA PHE A 359 4.29 10.51 10.02
C PHE A 359 5.56 11.19 9.56
N TYR A 360 5.68 12.51 9.74
CA TYR A 360 6.86 13.26 9.37
C TYR A 360 8.06 12.87 10.24
N ASP A 361 7.86 12.80 11.56
CA ASP A 361 8.91 12.46 12.52
C ASP A 361 9.42 11.03 12.28
N ASP A 362 8.52 10.06 12.04
CA ASP A 362 8.87 8.68 11.70
C ASP A 362 9.69 8.60 10.41
N ALA A 363 9.18 9.22 9.33
CA ALA A 363 9.83 9.18 8.02
C ALA A 363 11.19 9.91 8.01
N LEU A 364 11.29 11.05 8.70
CA LEU A 364 12.54 11.80 8.84
C LEU A 364 13.57 11.05 9.66
N THR A 365 13.16 10.44 10.78
CA THR A 365 14.05 9.65 11.64
C THR A 365 14.66 8.52 10.84
N HIS A 366 13.84 7.75 10.11
CA HIS A 366 14.31 6.72 9.20
C HIS A 366 15.28 7.26 8.16
N TYR A 367 14.86 8.30 7.43
CA TYR A 367 15.66 8.88 6.36
C TYR A 367 17.05 9.29 6.83
N ASN A 368 17.18 9.83 8.05
CA ASN A 368 18.48 10.24 8.59
C ASN A 368 19.43 9.07 8.86
N THR A 369 18.91 7.88 9.19
CA THR A 369 19.69 6.65 9.43
C THR A 369 20.20 5.99 8.15
N LEU A 370 19.66 6.37 6.99
CA LEU A 370 20.00 5.77 5.71
C LEU A 370 21.40 6.16 5.22
N SER A 371 22.05 5.23 4.50
CA SER A 371 23.24 5.51 3.70
C SER A 371 22.95 6.51 2.58
N VAL A 372 23.99 7.14 2.02
CA VAL A 372 23.84 8.14 0.94
C VAL A 372 23.06 7.57 -0.25
N ILE A 373 23.39 6.35 -0.69
CA ILE A 373 22.72 5.66 -1.80
C ILE A 373 21.23 5.42 -1.48
N SER A 374 20.92 5.00 -0.24
CA SER A 374 19.54 4.72 0.16
C SER A 374 18.71 6.00 0.32
N LYS A 375 19.34 7.10 0.76
CA LYS A 375 18.74 8.45 0.79
C LYS A 375 18.35 8.92 -0.60
N GLU A 376 19.26 8.76 -1.57
CA GLU A 376 18.98 9.11 -2.97
C GLU A 376 17.84 8.27 -3.55
N SER A 377 17.87 6.95 -3.35
CA SER A 377 16.78 6.05 -3.78
C SER A 377 15.43 6.43 -3.16
N THR A 378 15.41 6.77 -1.87
CA THR A 378 14.18 7.22 -1.18
C THR A 378 13.67 8.55 -1.74
N ARG A 379 14.55 9.52 -2.00
CA ARG A 379 14.18 10.80 -2.61
C ARG A 379 13.61 10.62 -4.01
N LEU A 380 14.22 9.76 -4.83
CA LEU A 380 13.70 9.43 -6.16
C LEU A 380 12.33 8.73 -6.08
N ALA A 381 12.12 7.83 -5.10
CA ALA A 381 10.83 7.19 -4.88
C ALA A 381 9.73 8.19 -4.47
N LEU A 382 10.08 9.19 -3.64
CA LEU A 382 9.18 10.30 -3.31
C LEU A 382 8.86 11.15 -4.55
N ALA A 383 9.85 11.42 -5.39
CA ALA A 383 9.66 12.15 -6.64
C ALA A 383 8.68 11.43 -7.57
N ASP A 384 8.83 10.11 -7.73
CA ASP A 384 7.94 9.27 -8.56
C ASP A 384 6.50 9.23 -8.03
N MET A 385 6.33 9.34 -6.72
CA MET A 385 5.01 9.40 -6.07
C MET A 385 4.30 10.74 -6.30
N PHE A 386 5.01 11.87 -6.31
CA PHE A 386 4.41 13.20 -6.52
C PHE A 386 4.33 13.62 -7.99
N LEU A 387 5.21 13.10 -8.83
CA LEU A 387 5.28 13.39 -10.26
C LEU A 387 5.18 12.08 -11.05
N PRO A 388 4.02 11.39 -10.97
CA PRO A 388 3.81 10.22 -11.81
C PRO A 388 3.95 10.63 -13.28
N ASP A 389 4.38 9.69 -14.13
CA ASP A 389 4.18 9.70 -15.61
C ASP A 389 5.40 9.85 -16.52
N LYS A 390 6.62 10.03 -16.00
CA LYS A 390 7.85 9.93 -16.82
C LYS A 390 8.73 8.82 -16.27
N ILE A 391 9.26 7.96 -17.16
CA ILE A 391 10.25 6.93 -16.81
C ILE A 391 11.44 7.67 -16.21
N ARG A 392 11.47 7.78 -14.90
CA ARG A 392 12.61 8.23 -14.12
C ARG A 392 13.40 6.98 -13.76
N THR A 393 14.70 7.13 -13.52
CA THR A 393 15.46 6.12 -12.77
C THR A 393 14.67 5.82 -11.50
N THR A 394 14.08 4.62 -11.41
CA THR A 394 13.05 4.32 -10.41
C THR A 394 13.71 4.22 -9.05
N GLY A 395 13.57 5.29 -8.27
CA GLY A 395 13.86 5.21 -6.85
C GLY A 395 12.94 4.18 -6.22
N VAL A 396 13.46 3.43 -5.27
CA VAL A 396 12.67 2.40 -4.61
C VAL A 396 12.71 2.65 -3.10
N PHE A 397 11.53 2.82 -2.49
CA PHE A 397 11.41 2.84 -1.03
C PHE A 397 11.95 1.54 -0.47
N ASP A 398 12.84 1.55 0.51
CA ASP A 398 13.27 0.30 1.13
C ASP A 398 12.10 -0.38 1.89
N TRP A 399 12.31 -1.61 2.35
CA TRP A 399 11.26 -2.35 3.06
C TRP A 399 10.94 -1.75 4.44
N GLN A 400 11.90 -1.14 5.14
CA GLN A 400 11.69 -0.52 6.46
C GLN A 400 10.79 0.72 6.33
N PHE A 401 10.97 1.49 5.26
CA PHE A 401 10.15 2.64 4.94
C PHE A 401 8.69 2.24 4.70
N LEU A 402 8.47 1.16 3.94
CA LEU A 402 7.12 0.62 3.71
C LEU A 402 6.48 0.10 5.00
N ASP A 403 7.29 -0.36 5.96
CA ASP A 403 6.82 -0.85 7.25
C ASP A 403 6.18 0.23 8.15
N PHE A 404 6.45 1.52 7.91
CA PHE A 404 5.73 2.61 8.61
C PHE A 404 4.23 2.65 8.26
N GLY A 405 3.83 2.05 7.14
CA GLY A 405 2.42 2.02 6.74
C GLY A 405 1.86 3.40 6.41
N ILE A 406 2.70 4.30 5.89
CA ILE A 406 2.37 5.66 5.45
C ILE A 406 2.14 5.77 3.93
N VAL A 407 2.52 4.72 3.19
CA VAL A 407 2.32 4.57 1.75
C VAL A 407 1.61 3.25 1.49
N TYR A 408 0.65 3.25 0.56
CA TYR A 408 0.11 2.02 -0.03
C TYR A 408 0.51 1.91 -1.49
N ARG A 409 0.55 0.67 -1.97
CA ARG A 409 0.85 0.34 -3.36
C ARG A 409 -0.43 -0.07 -4.08
N TYR A 410 -0.44 0.12 -5.39
CA TYR A 410 -1.51 -0.36 -6.28
C TYR A 410 -0.92 -0.61 -7.66
N LYS A 411 -1.58 -1.45 -8.45
CA LYS A 411 -1.27 -1.58 -9.88
C LYS A 411 -2.03 -0.50 -10.64
N ASP A 412 -1.40 0.11 -11.63
CA ASP A 412 -2.08 1.01 -12.56
C ASP A 412 -3.16 0.27 -13.38
N GLU A 413 -3.96 1.01 -14.14
CA GLU A 413 -5.10 0.47 -14.90
C GLU A 413 -4.68 -0.63 -15.89
N ASP A 414 -3.46 -0.52 -16.45
CA ASP A 414 -2.89 -1.51 -17.37
C ASP A 414 -2.32 -2.74 -16.62
N GLY A 415 -2.24 -2.70 -15.29
CA GLY A 415 -1.71 -3.78 -14.45
C GLY A 415 -0.19 -3.97 -14.55
N VAL A 416 0.51 -3.08 -15.25
CA VAL A 416 1.92 -3.23 -15.62
C VAL A 416 2.84 -2.62 -14.56
N MET A 417 2.48 -1.45 -14.01
CA MET A 417 3.33 -0.72 -13.07
C MET A 417 2.73 -0.67 -11.67
N VAL A 418 3.59 -0.88 -10.68
CA VAL A 418 3.23 -0.68 -9.28
C VAL A 418 3.48 0.78 -8.92
N ARG A 419 2.41 1.49 -8.59
CA ARG A 419 2.45 2.88 -8.14
C ARG A 419 2.35 2.96 -6.62
N HIS A 420 2.85 4.07 -6.06
CA HIS A 420 2.83 4.38 -4.64
C HIS A 420 1.89 5.57 -4.42
N ASN A 421 1.06 5.51 -3.38
CA ASN A 421 0.22 6.63 -2.94
C ASN A 421 0.34 6.80 -1.41
N PRO A 422 0.34 8.04 -0.90
CA PRO A 422 0.24 8.28 0.53
C PRO A 422 -1.06 7.74 1.11
N ILE A 423 -1.00 7.21 2.34
CA ILE A 423 -2.15 6.54 2.96
C ILE A 423 -3.31 7.48 3.26
N CYS A 424 -3.05 8.76 3.56
CA CYS A 424 -4.04 9.80 3.76
C CYS A 424 -3.42 11.20 3.54
N PRO A 425 -4.20 12.30 3.52
CA PRO A 425 -3.67 13.65 3.31
C PRO A 425 -2.60 14.06 4.33
N ALA A 426 -2.73 13.64 5.59
CA ALA A 426 -1.71 13.90 6.60
C ALA A 426 -0.36 13.23 6.24
N ALA A 427 -0.39 12.03 5.66
CA ALA A 427 0.80 11.36 5.16
C ALA A 427 1.35 12.02 3.89
N MET A 428 0.48 12.48 2.97
CA MET A 428 0.89 13.26 1.79
C MET A 428 1.70 14.49 2.20
N GLU A 429 1.18 15.31 3.11
CA GLU A 429 1.86 16.51 3.61
C GLU A 429 3.17 16.18 4.35
N ALA A 430 3.19 15.12 5.16
CA ALA A 430 4.38 14.67 5.85
C ALA A 430 5.48 14.24 4.86
N LEU A 431 5.13 13.40 3.88
CA LEU A 431 6.06 12.90 2.87
C LEU A 431 6.55 14.02 1.95
N LEU A 432 5.69 14.98 1.62
CA LEU A 432 6.07 16.17 0.87
C LEU A 432 7.03 17.05 1.70
N GLY A 433 6.77 17.20 3.00
CA GLY A 433 7.67 17.86 3.93
C GLY A 433 9.06 17.21 3.98
N LEU A 434 9.14 15.87 3.95
CA LEU A 434 10.40 15.14 3.86
C LEU A 434 11.08 15.40 2.51
N TYR A 435 10.35 15.25 1.40
CA TYR A 435 10.86 15.48 0.05
C TYR A 435 11.43 16.89 -0.15
N LYS A 436 10.80 17.93 0.40
CA LYS A 436 11.31 19.33 0.38
C LYS A 436 12.69 19.47 1.03
N ARG A 437 13.03 18.62 2.00
CA ARG A 437 14.31 18.64 2.72
C ARG A 437 15.37 17.74 2.10
N CYS A 438 14.96 16.80 1.25
CA CYS A 438 15.92 15.93 0.59
C CYS A 438 16.83 16.76 -0.32
N PRO A 439 18.14 16.46 -0.35
CA PRO A 439 19.04 17.06 -1.34
C PRO A 439 18.60 16.75 -2.77
N LEU A 440 18.97 17.61 -3.71
CA LEU A 440 18.92 17.27 -5.13
C LEU A 440 19.98 16.18 -5.40
N PRO A 441 19.68 15.19 -6.26
CA PRO A 441 20.66 14.19 -6.68
C PRO A 441 21.91 14.86 -7.24
N GLU A 442 23.07 14.23 -7.07
CA GLU A 442 24.35 14.77 -7.58
C GLU A 442 24.30 14.95 -9.10
N ALA A 443 23.65 14.03 -9.82
CA ALA A 443 23.40 14.14 -11.25
C ALA A 443 22.66 15.44 -11.62
N TYR A 444 21.73 15.90 -10.77
CA TYR A 444 20.94 17.11 -11.02
C TYR A 444 21.77 18.35 -10.73
N LEU A 445 22.59 18.33 -9.67
CA LEU A 445 23.52 19.42 -9.36
C LEU A 445 24.55 19.60 -10.49
N ASN A 446 25.12 18.50 -10.98
CA ASN A 446 25.99 18.50 -12.15
C ASN A 446 25.27 18.99 -13.40
N GLY A 447 24.00 18.60 -13.55
CA GLY A 447 23.12 19.05 -14.63
C GLY A 447 22.86 20.55 -14.63
N LEU A 448 22.58 21.12 -13.46
CA LEU A 448 22.37 22.56 -13.23
C LEU A 448 23.65 23.37 -13.44
N ALA A 449 24.80 22.81 -13.07
CA ALA A 449 26.10 23.44 -13.27
C ALA A 449 26.47 23.55 -14.76
N ARG A 450 26.06 22.56 -15.56
CA ARG A 450 26.32 22.48 -17.00
C ARG A 450 25.15 22.95 -17.89
N ASP A 451 24.07 23.42 -17.26
CA ASP A 451 22.84 23.84 -17.94
C ASP A 451 22.24 22.79 -18.89
N ASN A 452 22.30 21.52 -18.50
CA ASN A 452 21.96 20.38 -19.35
C ASN A 452 21.06 19.35 -18.66
N LEU A 453 20.18 19.77 -17.75
CA LEU A 453 19.13 18.90 -17.23
C LEU A 453 18.25 18.36 -18.37
N ASP A 454 17.90 17.09 -18.29
CA ASP A 454 16.87 16.54 -19.16
C ASP A 454 15.45 16.97 -18.71
N GLY A 455 14.43 16.64 -19.51
CA GLY A 455 13.05 17.02 -19.22
C GLY A 455 12.54 16.54 -17.85
N PRO A 456 12.60 15.23 -17.56
CA PRO A 456 12.24 14.70 -16.24
C PRO A 456 13.02 15.30 -15.06
N GLN A 457 14.34 15.47 -15.20
CA GLN A 457 15.19 16.06 -14.17
C GLN A 457 14.83 17.52 -13.89
N PHE A 458 14.59 18.31 -14.95
CA PHE A 458 14.17 19.70 -14.82
C PHE A 458 12.83 19.83 -14.12
N GLU A 459 11.83 19.04 -14.50
CA GLU A 459 10.51 19.04 -13.87
C GLU A 459 10.58 18.65 -12.39
N ASP A 460 11.37 17.63 -12.04
CA ASP A 460 11.56 17.20 -10.66
C ASP A 460 12.25 18.29 -9.81
N ALA A 461 13.35 18.86 -10.32
CA ALA A 461 14.06 19.94 -9.64
C ALA A 461 13.19 21.19 -9.46
N LEU A 462 12.46 21.59 -10.52
CA LEU A 462 11.54 22.72 -10.50
C LEU A 462 10.44 22.51 -9.45
N PHE A 463 9.78 21.36 -9.48
CA PHE A 463 8.73 21.01 -8.53
C PHE A 463 9.23 21.06 -7.09
N GLN A 464 10.37 20.43 -6.80
CA GLN A 464 10.95 20.44 -5.46
C GLN A 464 11.19 21.87 -4.95
N GLN A 465 11.72 22.76 -5.79
CA GLN A 465 12.01 24.14 -5.40
C GLN A 465 10.75 24.97 -5.20
N LEU A 466 9.74 24.82 -6.07
CA LEU A 466 8.43 25.45 -5.88
C LEU A 466 7.79 25.02 -4.55
N MET A 467 7.89 23.72 -4.21
CA MET A 467 7.39 23.19 -2.95
C MET A 467 8.18 23.68 -1.73
N ARG A 468 9.51 23.87 -1.87
CA ARG A 468 10.41 24.30 -0.79
C ARG A 468 10.26 25.78 -0.47
N LEU A 469 10.22 26.64 -1.50
CA LEU A 469 10.12 28.09 -1.33
C LEU A 469 8.68 28.51 -1.02
N SER A 470 7.68 27.82 -1.59
CA SER A 470 6.23 28.02 -1.38
C SER A 470 5.67 29.41 -1.70
N ASP A 471 6.49 30.45 -1.78
CA ASP A 471 6.11 31.79 -2.20
C ASP A 471 7.29 32.39 -2.97
N VAL A 472 7.17 32.42 -4.30
CA VAL A 472 8.22 32.91 -5.19
C VAL A 472 7.65 33.85 -6.23
N THR A 473 8.36 34.93 -6.50
CA THR A 473 8.03 35.82 -7.62
C THR A 473 9.01 35.57 -8.75
N LEU A 474 8.47 35.16 -9.90
CA LEU A 474 9.22 34.90 -11.12
C LEU A 474 8.91 35.97 -12.14
N ARG A 475 9.93 36.39 -12.89
CA ARG A 475 9.76 37.34 -13.99
C ARG A 475 9.19 36.60 -15.19
N THR A 476 8.08 37.11 -15.70
CA THR A 476 7.45 36.60 -16.91
C THR A 476 7.59 37.60 -18.05
N THR A 477 7.66 37.08 -19.26
CA THR A 477 7.66 37.83 -20.53
C THR A 477 6.59 37.23 -21.45
N ASP A 478 6.37 37.81 -22.62
CA ASP A 478 5.83 37.05 -23.74
C ASP A 478 6.89 36.07 -24.31
N ILE A 479 6.49 35.16 -25.20
CA ILE A 479 7.41 34.18 -25.81
C ILE A 479 8.45 34.81 -26.77
N ALA A 480 8.46 36.13 -26.95
CA ALA A 480 9.50 36.89 -27.65
C ALA A 480 10.39 37.71 -26.69
N GLY A 481 10.26 37.50 -25.38
CA GLY A 481 11.08 38.15 -24.36
C GLY A 481 10.73 39.60 -24.08
N LYS A 482 9.51 40.04 -24.41
CA LYS A 482 9.02 41.40 -24.18
C LYS A 482 7.90 41.42 -23.14
N HIS A 483 7.41 42.62 -22.81
CA HIS A 483 6.28 42.82 -21.89
C HIS A 483 6.52 42.14 -20.52
N GLU A 484 7.62 42.53 -19.88
CA GLU A 484 8.01 42.01 -18.57
C GLU A 484 6.92 42.28 -17.51
N MET A 485 6.63 41.27 -16.70
CA MET A 485 5.71 41.36 -15.56
C MET A 485 6.14 40.35 -14.51
N ASP A 486 6.09 40.76 -13.25
CA ASP A 486 6.31 39.85 -12.13
C ASP A 486 5.05 39.01 -11.86
N MET A 487 5.26 37.72 -11.67
CA MET A 487 4.21 36.75 -11.36
C MET A 487 4.54 36.03 -10.06
N ARG A 488 3.65 36.15 -9.08
CA ARG A 488 3.79 35.50 -7.78
C ARG A 488 3.17 34.11 -7.80
N PHE A 489 3.95 33.11 -7.46
CA PHE A 489 3.54 31.73 -7.23
C PHE A 489 3.50 31.50 -5.72
N LYS A 490 2.30 31.62 -5.15
CA LYS A 490 2.03 31.30 -3.74
C LYS A 490 1.37 29.93 -3.67
N ILE A 491 2.05 28.98 -3.05
CA ILE A 491 1.67 27.59 -2.97
C ILE A 491 1.55 27.20 -1.50
N THR A 492 0.31 26.99 -1.06
CA THR A 492 0.00 26.58 0.32
C THR A 492 -0.18 25.08 0.46
N ARG A 493 -0.51 24.39 -0.63
CA ARG A 493 -0.81 22.95 -0.67
C ARG A 493 -0.48 22.35 -2.03
N PHE A 494 -0.32 21.03 -2.06
CA PHE A 494 -0.15 20.24 -3.26
C PHE A 494 -1.22 19.15 -3.33
N GLU A 495 -1.75 18.89 -4.52
CA GLU A 495 -2.69 17.78 -4.78
C GLU A 495 -2.42 17.16 -6.15
N LEU A 496 -2.78 15.88 -6.28
CA LEU A 496 -2.89 15.22 -7.58
C LEU A 496 -4.30 15.46 -8.13
N LEU A 497 -4.41 15.78 -9.41
CA LEU A 497 -5.69 16.00 -10.06
C LEU A 497 -6.55 14.73 -10.00
N GLN A 498 -7.74 14.84 -9.39
CA GLN A 498 -8.73 13.77 -9.29
C GLN A 498 -9.73 13.83 -10.46
N GLN A 499 -10.39 12.71 -10.73
CA GLN A 499 -11.51 12.63 -11.65
C GLN A 499 -12.79 12.17 -10.91
N PRO A 500 -13.83 13.01 -10.82
CA PRO A 500 -13.83 14.43 -11.15
C PRO A 500 -12.93 15.24 -10.19
N PRO A 501 -12.51 16.47 -10.57
CA PRO A 501 -11.75 17.34 -9.68
C PRO A 501 -12.52 17.69 -8.40
N VAL A 502 -11.79 17.94 -7.31
CA VAL A 502 -12.38 18.32 -6.02
C VAL A 502 -12.71 19.81 -6.03
N ASN A 503 -13.89 20.17 -5.52
CA ASN A 503 -14.27 21.56 -5.32
C ASN A 503 -13.61 22.11 -4.06
N TYR A 504 -12.73 23.10 -4.21
CA TYR A 504 -12.16 23.85 -3.08
C TYR A 504 -12.60 25.33 -3.08
N GLY A 505 -13.42 25.76 -4.05
CA GLY A 505 -13.83 27.16 -4.14
C GLY A 505 -12.62 28.11 -4.16
N THR A 506 -12.75 29.25 -3.49
CA THR A 506 -11.68 30.26 -3.42
C THR A 506 -10.41 29.78 -2.73
N ASP A 507 -10.51 28.78 -1.86
CA ASP A 507 -9.35 28.20 -1.16
C ASP A 507 -8.44 27.42 -2.12
N GLY A 508 -8.94 27.11 -3.31
CA GLY A 508 -8.20 26.45 -4.38
C GLY A 508 -7.14 27.29 -5.08
N MET A 509 -7.12 28.60 -4.88
CA MET A 509 -6.24 29.51 -5.63
C MET A 509 -4.75 29.27 -5.38
N ASP A 510 -4.39 28.86 -4.16
CA ASP A 510 -3.02 28.65 -3.72
C ASP A 510 -2.64 27.15 -3.68
N ILE A 511 -3.41 26.27 -4.34
CA ILE A 511 -3.12 24.82 -4.42
C ILE A 511 -2.44 24.52 -5.74
N LEU A 512 -1.22 23.96 -5.70
CA LEU A 512 -0.57 23.44 -6.91
C LEU A 512 -1.12 22.04 -7.22
N ILE A 513 -1.77 21.91 -8.38
CA ILE A 513 -2.34 20.67 -8.88
C ILE A 513 -1.40 20.04 -9.90
N ARG A 514 -1.02 18.78 -9.70
CA ARG A 514 -0.36 17.96 -10.73
C ARG A 514 -1.40 17.29 -11.61
N CYS A 515 -1.32 17.49 -12.92
CA CYS A 515 -2.19 16.83 -13.90
C CYS A 515 -1.81 15.35 -14.08
N TYR A 516 -2.79 14.50 -14.44
CA TYR A 516 -2.58 13.06 -14.67
C TYR A 516 -2.14 12.74 -16.11
N LYS A 517 -1.56 11.56 -16.33
CA LYS A 517 -1.16 11.06 -17.66
C LYS A 517 -2.31 11.11 -18.66
N GLY A 518 -2.12 11.84 -19.75
CA GLY A 518 -3.17 11.97 -20.77
C GLY A 518 -4.26 12.97 -20.39
N TYR A 519 -4.11 13.76 -19.32
CA TYR A 519 -4.66 15.11 -19.20
C TYR A 519 -3.71 16.03 -19.96
N PRO A 520 -3.70 15.95 -21.30
CA PRO A 520 -2.55 16.45 -21.99
C PRO A 520 -2.61 17.99 -21.99
N ARG A 521 -1.47 18.62 -22.25
CA ARG A 521 -1.27 20.07 -22.43
C ARG A 521 -0.87 20.85 -21.20
N PHE A 522 -1.06 20.39 -19.96
CA PHE A 522 -0.53 21.10 -18.79
C PHE A 522 0.11 20.13 -17.80
N ASP A 523 1.26 20.50 -17.27
CA ASP A 523 1.97 19.73 -16.25
C ASP A 523 1.45 20.08 -14.84
N PHE A 524 1.12 21.36 -14.62
CA PHE A 524 0.59 21.87 -13.36
C PHE A 524 -0.51 22.91 -13.56
N ILE A 525 -1.36 23.08 -12.54
CA ILE A 525 -2.34 24.17 -12.45
C ILE A 525 -2.22 24.83 -11.07
N LEU A 526 -2.21 26.16 -11.02
CA LEU A 526 -2.26 26.96 -9.80
C LEU A 526 -3.36 28.01 -9.92
N GLY A 527 -4.51 27.75 -9.30
CA GLY A 527 -5.70 28.59 -9.44
C GLY A 527 -6.18 28.66 -10.89
N TYR A 528 -6.16 29.86 -11.47
CA TYR A 528 -6.46 30.11 -12.89
C TYR A 528 -5.22 30.14 -13.79
N THR A 529 -4.06 29.74 -13.27
CA THR A 529 -2.79 29.68 -14.01
C THR A 529 -2.50 28.24 -14.45
N PHE A 530 -2.46 28.00 -15.76
CA PHE A 530 -2.16 26.70 -16.35
C PHE A 530 -0.72 26.66 -16.87
N ILE A 531 0.06 25.67 -16.43
CA ILE A 531 1.52 25.68 -16.55
C ILE A 531 2.00 24.49 -17.39
N GLN A 532 2.79 24.80 -18.43
CA GLN A 532 3.59 23.83 -19.21
C GLN A 532 5.08 23.98 -18.85
N VAL A 533 5.78 22.86 -18.68
CA VAL A 533 7.22 22.84 -18.36
C VAL A 533 7.99 21.98 -19.36
N SER A 534 9.08 22.50 -19.91
CA SER A 534 9.88 21.76 -20.88
C SER A 534 11.28 22.34 -21.04
N VAL A 535 12.26 21.48 -21.28
CA VAL A 535 13.63 21.88 -21.64
C VAL A 535 13.75 22.34 -23.09
N SER A 536 12.76 22.07 -23.94
CA SER A 536 12.73 22.59 -25.30
C SER A 536 12.24 24.03 -25.34
N ASP A 537 12.41 24.70 -26.46
CA ASP A 537 11.74 25.97 -26.71
C ASP A 537 10.23 25.76 -26.99
N PHE A 538 9.41 26.81 -26.85
CA PHE A 538 7.95 26.67 -26.96
C PHE A 538 7.51 26.22 -28.35
N ALA A 539 8.16 26.72 -29.41
CA ALA A 539 7.78 26.40 -30.78
C ALA A 539 7.98 24.90 -31.09
N LYS A 540 9.06 24.32 -30.56
CA LYS A 540 9.34 22.88 -30.64
C LYS A 540 8.46 22.06 -29.70
N HIS A 541 8.17 22.57 -28.50
CA HIS A 541 7.36 21.84 -27.53
C HIS A 541 5.88 21.79 -27.92
N ASN A 542 5.33 22.88 -28.47
CA ASN A 542 3.92 22.99 -28.85
C ASN A 542 3.63 22.25 -30.17
N THR A 543 3.94 20.96 -30.22
CA THR A 543 3.65 20.00 -31.29
C THR A 543 2.94 18.78 -30.73
N ASP A 544 2.36 17.96 -31.61
CA ASP A 544 1.74 16.68 -31.24
C ASP A 544 0.76 16.78 -30.06
N SER A 545 1.04 16.07 -28.96
CA SER A 545 0.21 16.04 -27.77
C SER A 545 0.48 17.18 -26.78
N ALA A 546 1.29 18.18 -27.11
CA ALA A 546 1.54 19.34 -26.26
C ALA A 546 0.92 20.64 -26.79
N VAL A 547 0.21 20.59 -27.93
CA VAL A 547 -0.47 21.76 -28.52
C VAL A 547 -1.55 22.31 -27.58
N ILE A 548 -1.36 23.55 -27.14
CA ILE A 548 -2.26 24.26 -26.20
C ILE A 548 -3.71 24.29 -26.72
N ASP A 549 -3.92 24.51 -28.03
CA ASP A 549 -5.25 24.62 -28.65
C ASP A 549 -6.16 23.44 -28.31
N PHE A 550 -5.57 22.26 -28.14
CA PHE A 550 -6.34 21.06 -27.85
C PHE A 550 -6.94 21.08 -26.45
N ALA A 551 -6.44 21.86 -25.49
CA ALA A 551 -7.08 22.05 -24.18
C ALA A 551 -8.39 22.83 -24.27
N PHE A 552 -8.60 23.59 -25.35
CA PHE A 552 -9.82 24.36 -25.63
C PHE A 552 -10.82 23.61 -26.50
N LYS A 553 -10.42 22.46 -27.08
CA LYS A 553 -11.32 21.63 -27.88
C LYS A 553 -12.32 20.94 -26.97
N ARG A 554 -13.60 21.04 -27.32
CA ARG A 554 -14.68 20.38 -26.60
C ARG A 554 -14.73 18.89 -26.98
N ASN A 555 -14.61 18.03 -25.98
CA ASN A 555 -14.83 16.59 -26.11
C ASN A 555 -16.17 16.25 -25.46
N GLY A 556 -17.27 16.51 -26.17
CA GLY A 556 -18.62 16.48 -25.63
C GLY A 556 -19.15 17.88 -25.36
N ALA A 557 -19.74 18.10 -24.17
CA ALA A 557 -20.36 19.39 -23.83
C ALA A 557 -19.35 20.49 -23.44
N LYS A 558 -18.18 20.11 -22.93
CA LYS A 558 -17.16 21.01 -22.37
C LYS A 558 -15.77 20.66 -22.85
N ASN A 559 -14.85 21.60 -22.72
CA ASN A 559 -13.42 21.33 -22.83
C ASN A 559 -12.78 21.11 -21.46
N GLN A 560 -11.53 20.68 -21.49
CA GLN A 560 -10.76 20.27 -20.34
C GLN A 560 -10.55 21.40 -19.31
N ILE A 561 -10.37 22.65 -19.78
CA ILE A 561 -10.23 23.83 -18.91
C ILE A 561 -11.58 24.13 -18.21
N GLU A 562 -12.69 24.08 -18.97
CA GLU A 562 -14.04 24.26 -18.45
C GLU A 562 -14.37 23.20 -17.39
N ASP A 563 -14.08 21.92 -17.66
CA ASP A 563 -14.32 20.81 -16.74
C ASP A 563 -13.56 20.98 -15.42
N TYR A 564 -12.28 21.37 -15.49
CA TYR A 564 -11.50 21.66 -14.29
C TYR A 564 -12.07 22.85 -13.51
N LEU A 565 -12.25 24.00 -14.15
CA LEU A 565 -12.66 25.23 -13.46
C LEU A 565 -14.06 25.12 -12.84
N ASP A 566 -14.99 24.43 -13.51
CA ASP A 566 -16.34 24.18 -12.98
C ASP A 566 -16.30 23.29 -11.75
N ALA A 567 -15.56 22.18 -11.81
CA ALA A 567 -15.44 21.26 -10.68
C ALA A 567 -14.72 21.94 -9.49
N MET A 568 -13.66 22.69 -9.78
CA MET A 568 -12.75 23.29 -8.82
C MET A 568 -13.34 24.52 -8.11
N PHE A 569 -14.01 25.40 -8.85
CA PHE A 569 -14.48 26.71 -8.37
C PHE A 569 -16.01 26.89 -8.43
N GLY A 570 -16.75 25.91 -8.93
CA GLY A 570 -18.20 26.00 -9.16
C GLY A 570 -18.57 27.02 -10.25
N GLY A 571 -19.87 27.09 -10.56
CA GLY A 571 -20.40 27.94 -11.64
C GLY A 571 -20.28 27.27 -13.01
N THR A 572 -20.51 28.06 -14.07
CA THR A 572 -20.34 27.62 -15.47
C THR A 572 -19.26 28.43 -16.15
N HIS A 573 -18.14 27.80 -16.46
CA HIS A 573 -17.04 28.39 -17.19
C HIS A 573 -17.18 28.12 -18.69
N SER A 574 -16.76 29.11 -19.48
CA SER A 574 -16.55 28.97 -20.92
C SER A 574 -15.13 29.38 -21.22
N ALA A 575 -14.36 28.49 -21.85
CA ALA A 575 -12.99 28.74 -22.27
C ALA A 575 -12.89 28.55 -23.79
N VAL A 576 -12.57 29.61 -24.52
CA VAL A 576 -12.49 29.58 -25.98
C VAL A 576 -11.23 30.28 -26.49
N ILE A 577 -10.78 29.86 -27.67
CA ILE A 577 -9.78 30.59 -28.44
C ILE A 577 -10.52 31.48 -29.44
N ASN A 578 -10.41 32.79 -29.26
CA ASN A 578 -10.86 33.74 -30.25
C ASN A 578 -9.75 33.93 -31.30
N GLU A 579 -10.05 33.50 -32.52
CA GLU A 579 -9.18 33.65 -33.67
C GLU A 579 -9.51 34.94 -34.43
N SER A 580 -8.49 35.76 -34.69
CA SER A 580 -8.63 36.98 -35.50
C SER A 580 -7.46 37.12 -36.46
N PRO A 581 -7.66 37.68 -37.66
CA PRO A 581 -6.57 37.92 -38.59
C PRO A 581 -5.58 38.92 -37.98
N ASN A 582 -4.29 38.67 -38.14
CA ASN A 582 -3.26 39.57 -37.63
C ASN A 582 -3.28 40.88 -38.45
N PRO A 583 -3.46 42.06 -37.81
CA PRO A 583 -3.51 43.34 -38.52
C PRO A 583 -2.25 43.65 -39.34
N LYS A 584 -1.09 43.07 -38.96
CA LYS A 584 0.20 43.27 -39.62
C LYS A 584 0.51 42.22 -40.70
N ASP A 585 -0.16 41.08 -40.67
CA ASP A 585 0.00 39.98 -41.62
C ASP A 585 -1.29 39.15 -41.69
N PRO A 586 -2.24 39.50 -42.58
CA PRO A 586 -3.54 38.84 -42.64
C PRO A 586 -3.50 37.31 -42.89
N LYS A 587 -2.35 36.76 -43.30
CA LYS A 587 -2.14 35.31 -43.46
C LYS A 587 -1.89 34.59 -42.13
N LYS A 588 -1.64 35.34 -41.05
CA LYS A 588 -1.44 34.82 -39.69
C LYS A 588 -2.68 35.06 -38.86
N VAL A 589 -2.98 34.10 -37.99
CA VAL A 589 -4.09 34.16 -37.04
C VAL A 589 -3.54 34.48 -35.65
N ILE A 590 -4.15 35.46 -34.98
CA ILE A 590 -3.96 35.75 -33.57
C ILE A 590 -4.97 34.93 -32.78
N LYS A 591 -4.48 34.11 -31.85
CA LYS A 591 -5.25 33.29 -30.94
C LYS A 591 -5.26 33.93 -29.56
N THR A 592 -6.43 34.44 -29.16
CA THR A 592 -6.62 35.05 -27.84
C THR A 592 -7.42 34.12 -26.95
N PHE A 593 -6.87 33.78 -25.80
CA PHE A 593 -7.54 32.94 -24.81
C PHE A 593 -8.59 33.77 -24.06
N VAL A 594 -9.86 33.36 -24.14
CA VAL A 594 -10.96 34.03 -23.46
C VAL A 594 -11.64 33.03 -22.54
N VAL A 595 -11.54 33.29 -21.24
CA VAL A 595 -12.21 32.49 -20.21
C VAL A 595 -13.20 33.38 -19.47
N SER A 596 -14.41 32.87 -19.28
CA SER A 596 -15.47 33.54 -18.53
C SER A 596 -16.12 32.57 -17.54
N LYS A 597 -16.62 33.11 -16.44
CA LYS A 597 -17.42 32.41 -15.42
C LYS A 597 -18.79 33.07 -15.37
N ASP A 598 -19.84 32.31 -15.59
CA ASP A 598 -21.24 32.78 -15.59
C ASP A 598 -21.44 34.02 -16.49
N GLY A 599 -20.78 34.02 -17.66
CA GLY A 599 -20.81 35.12 -18.63
C GLY A 599 -19.92 36.32 -18.32
N ARG A 600 -19.20 36.33 -17.19
CA ARG A 600 -18.24 37.39 -16.82
C ARG A 600 -16.82 36.96 -17.11
N LEU A 601 -16.03 37.84 -17.72
CA LEU A 601 -14.63 37.56 -18.04
C LEU A 601 -13.82 37.23 -16.78
N CYS A 602 -12.95 36.23 -16.87
CA CYS A 602 -11.98 35.85 -15.83
C CYS A 602 -10.60 36.44 -16.15
N PRO A 603 -10.28 37.68 -15.72
CA PRO A 603 -9.00 38.32 -16.05
C PRO A 603 -7.78 37.64 -15.41
N GLN A 604 -8.00 36.77 -14.43
CA GLN A 604 -6.96 36.02 -13.74
C GLN A 604 -6.50 34.77 -14.53
N PHE A 605 -7.22 34.40 -15.61
CA PHE A 605 -6.85 33.25 -16.43
C PHE A 605 -5.57 33.51 -17.21
N GLN A 606 -4.59 32.61 -17.03
CA GLN A 606 -3.29 32.72 -17.67
C GLN A 606 -2.75 31.35 -18.05
N ILE A 607 -2.01 31.32 -19.16
CA ILE A 607 -1.20 30.17 -19.55
C ILE A 607 0.26 30.57 -19.48
N VAL A 608 1.06 29.73 -18.83
CA VAL A 608 2.49 29.97 -18.56
C VAL A 608 3.31 28.81 -19.11
N TYR A 609 4.33 29.14 -19.89
CA TYR A 609 5.37 28.22 -20.33
C TYR A 609 6.66 28.46 -19.57
N MET A 610 7.16 27.44 -18.87
CA MET A 610 8.45 27.48 -18.15
C MET A 610 9.51 26.70 -18.94
N ARG A 611 10.55 27.42 -19.38
CA ARG A 611 11.65 26.82 -20.15
C ARG A 611 12.77 26.34 -19.23
N GLY A 612 13.21 25.09 -19.42
CA GLY A 612 14.26 24.43 -18.63
C GLY A 612 15.65 24.39 -19.25
N SER A 613 15.90 25.15 -20.31
CA SER A 613 17.22 25.24 -20.96
C SER A 613 17.60 26.70 -21.24
N PRO A 614 18.91 27.01 -21.28
CA PRO A 614 19.38 28.35 -21.61
C PRO A 614 18.90 28.81 -22.98
N GLY A 615 18.76 30.13 -23.10
CA GLY A 615 18.55 30.78 -24.38
C GLY A 615 17.42 31.79 -24.34
N LYS A 616 17.62 32.89 -25.05
CA LYS A 616 16.63 33.98 -25.09
C LYS A 616 15.33 33.49 -25.73
N PRO A 617 14.15 33.83 -25.15
CA PRO A 617 12.89 33.70 -25.85
C PRO A 617 12.94 34.57 -27.11
N ASN A 618 12.95 33.94 -28.28
CA ASN A 618 13.04 34.63 -29.57
C ASN A 618 12.02 34.08 -30.57
N HIS A 619 10.83 33.72 -30.09
CA HIS A 619 9.77 33.18 -30.94
C HIS A 619 8.90 34.30 -31.52
N THR A 620 9.53 35.25 -32.21
CA THR A 620 8.86 36.44 -32.79
C THR A 620 7.70 36.12 -33.74
N SER A 621 7.70 34.94 -34.36
CA SER A 621 6.56 34.47 -35.16
C SER A 621 5.45 33.83 -34.32
N LYS A 622 5.79 33.09 -33.26
CA LYS A 622 4.76 32.46 -32.40
C LYS A 622 4.12 33.44 -31.44
N VAL A 623 4.80 34.52 -31.02
CA VAL A 623 4.17 35.56 -30.18
C VAL A 623 3.05 36.28 -30.93
N GLN A 624 3.12 36.32 -32.26
CA GLN A 624 2.03 36.84 -33.10
C GLN A 624 0.83 35.88 -33.12
N GLU A 625 1.07 34.57 -32.98
CA GLU A 625 0.02 33.56 -32.90
C GLU A 625 -0.59 33.50 -31.50
N TYR A 626 0.22 33.51 -30.44
CA TYR A 626 -0.21 33.41 -29.03
C TYR A 626 0.28 34.61 -28.19
N PRO A 627 -0.27 35.82 -28.39
CA PRO A 627 0.20 37.01 -27.66
C PRO A 627 -0.09 36.95 -26.15
N GLY A 628 -1.10 36.19 -25.73
CA GLY A 628 -1.48 36.03 -24.32
C GLY A 628 -0.68 34.96 -23.56
N LEU A 629 0.21 34.22 -24.22
CA LEU A 629 1.02 33.19 -23.59
C LEU A 629 2.21 33.82 -22.83
N ARG A 630 2.29 33.56 -21.53
CA ARG A 630 3.41 34.01 -20.70
C ARG A 630 4.56 33.02 -20.73
N HIS A 631 5.77 33.53 -20.64
CA HIS A 631 7.02 32.78 -20.69
C HIS A 631 7.89 33.11 -19.47
N ILE A 632 8.40 32.08 -18.80
CA ILE A 632 9.41 32.19 -17.76
C ILE A 632 10.70 31.55 -18.29
N SER A 633 11.78 32.32 -18.29
CA SER A 633 13.06 31.87 -18.83
C SER A 633 13.83 31.00 -17.84
N TYR A 634 14.72 30.17 -18.39
CA TYR A 634 15.59 29.32 -17.58
C TYR A 634 16.51 30.16 -16.67
N GLU A 635 16.96 31.32 -17.10
CA GLU A 635 17.81 32.21 -16.32
C GLU A 635 17.08 32.78 -15.09
N ASP A 636 15.80 33.15 -15.25
CA ASP A 636 14.99 33.59 -14.11
C ASP A 636 14.75 32.44 -13.13
N ILE A 637 14.34 31.26 -13.64
CA ILE A 637 14.19 30.03 -12.85
C ILE A 637 15.49 29.69 -12.10
N LYS A 638 16.63 29.68 -12.80
CA LYS A 638 17.93 29.36 -12.22
C LYS A 638 18.32 30.36 -11.15
N SER A 639 18.14 31.66 -11.37
CA SER A 639 18.48 32.67 -10.37
C SER A 639 17.58 32.63 -9.13
N LYS A 640 16.27 32.41 -9.30
CA LYS A 640 15.26 32.49 -8.23
C LYS A 640 15.04 31.19 -7.49
N LEU A 641 15.06 30.05 -8.19
CA LEU A 641 14.77 28.73 -7.63
C LEU A 641 16.04 27.93 -7.34
N PHE A 642 17.09 28.08 -8.15
CA PHE A 642 18.34 27.34 -7.99
C PHE A 642 19.51 28.19 -7.45
N GLY A 643 19.37 29.53 -7.44
CA GLY A 643 20.45 30.48 -7.15
C GLY A 643 20.55 30.99 -5.71
N ALA A 644 19.51 30.81 -4.89
CA ALA A 644 19.52 31.10 -3.45
C ALA A 644 19.70 29.82 -2.62
N PRO A 645 20.45 29.91 -1.51
CA PRO A 645 21.71 29.22 -1.32
C PRO A 645 21.65 27.69 -1.56
N LEU A 646 22.31 27.26 -2.64
CA LEU A 646 23.08 26.01 -2.65
C LEU A 646 24.22 26.04 -1.58
N THR A 647 24.42 27.15 -0.87
CA THR A 647 25.33 27.27 0.29
C THR A 647 24.86 26.51 1.54
N LEU A 648 23.55 26.19 1.69
CA LEU A 648 23.11 25.25 2.74
C LEU A 648 23.55 23.80 2.46
N PHE A 649 23.90 23.46 1.21
CA PHE A 649 24.50 22.17 0.87
C PHE A 649 25.98 22.11 1.24
N ALA A 650 26.70 23.24 1.15
CA ALA A 650 28.10 23.29 1.56
C ALA A 650 28.24 23.10 3.08
N GLU A 651 27.32 23.67 3.88
CA GLU A 651 27.28 23.47 5.34
C GLU A 651 26.80 22.07 5.72
N ALA A 652 25.80 21.50 5.04
CA ALA A 652 25.31 20.14 5.33
C ALA A 652 26.31 19.03 4.93
N LEU A 653 27.06 19.21 3.85
CA LEU A 653 28.17 18.33 3.48
C LEU A 653 29.38 18.52 4.41
N ALA A 654 29.67 19.75 4.84
CA ALA A 654 30.74 20.01 5.81
C ALA A 654 30.41 19.42 7.21
N ASP A 655 29.15 19.46 7.64
CA ASP A 655 28.70 18.87 8.91
C ASP A 655 28.62 17.34 8.87
N SER A 656 28.34 16.72 7.72
CA SER A 656 28.39 15.26 7.59
C SER A 656 29.82 14.72 7.54
N VAL A 657 30.72 15.42 6.84
CA VAL A 657 32.15 15.06 6.78
C VAL A 657 32.84 15.32 8.12
N SER A 658 32.49 16.39 8.84
CA SER A 658 33.06 16.67 10.17
C SER A 658 32.59 15.67 11.24
N LYS A 659 31.34 15.19 11.16
CA LYS A 659 30.80 14.15 12.06
C LYS A 659 31.36 12.76 11.76
N GLU A 660 31.55 12.38 10.48
CA GLU A 660 32.24 11.12 10.13
C GLU A 660 33.70 11.14 10.58
N GLN A 661 34.42 12.26 10.41
CA GLN A 661 35.80 12.41 10.90
C GLN A 661 35.88 12.44 12.43
N SER A 662 34.91 13.06 13.12
CA SER A 662 34.84 13.07 14.59
C SER A 662 34.56 11.68 15.17
N ILE A 663 33.70 10.89 14.52
CA ILE A 663 33.40 9.51 14.93
C ILE A 663 34.57 8.57 14.64
N GLN A 664 35.27 8.72 13.50
CA GLN A 664 36.50 7.97 13.22
C GLN A 664 37.65 8.34 14.18
N CYS A 665 37.84 9.62 14.52
CA CYS A 665 38.85 10.04 15.50
C CYS A 665 38.53 9.54 16.92
N SER A 666 37.24 9.51 17.31
CA SER A 666 36.81 9.01 18.62
C SER A 666 36.93 7.48 18.72
N LEU A 667 36.66 6.74 17.64
CA LEU A 667 36.89 5.29 17.59
C LEU A 667 38.39 4.94 17.63
N CYS A 668 39.25 5.71 16.95
CA CYS A 668 40.70 5.52 17.02
C CYS A 668 41.28 5.81 18.42
N LEU A 669 40.76 6.83 19.13
CA LEU A 669 41.22 7.13 20.49
C LEU A 669 40.76 6.09 21.53
N VAL A 670 39.56 5.53 21.38
CA VAL A 670 39.05 4.47 22.28
C VAL A 670 39.76 3.13 22.02
N LEU A 671 40.15 2.84 20.77
CA LEU A 671 40.93 1.65 20.42
C LEU A 671 42.41 1.73 20.84
N LEU A 672 42.98 2.94 20.98
CA LEU A 672 44.35 3.14 21.48
C LEU A 672 44.46 3.13 23.02
N GLN A 673 43.35 3.22 23.77
CA GLN A 673 43.36 3.13 25.24
C GLN A 673 43.14 1.70 25.78
N HIS A 674 42.93 0.71 24.92
CA HIS A 674 42.67 -0.68 25.31
C HIS A 674 43.53 -1.75 24.61
N ALA A 675 44.66 -1.37 24.00
CA ALA A 675 45.66 -2.34 23.55
C ALA A 675 46.66 -2.64 24.68
N PRO A 676 46.88 -3.90 25.09
CA PRO A 676 47.99 -4.26 25.95
C PRO A 676 49.31 -4.28 25.15
N TYR A 677 50.32 -3.67 25.78
CA TYR A 677 51.74 -3.49 25.40
C TYR A 677 52.10 -2.20 24.65
#